data_AF-A0A5C1Q6C2-F1
#
_entry.id   AF-A0A5C1Q6C2-F1
#
_cell.length_a   1.000
_cell.length_b   1.000
_cell.length_c   1.000
_cell.angle_alpha   90.00
_cell.angle_beta   90.00
_cell.angle_gamma   90.00
#
_symmetry.space_group_name_H-M   'P 1'
#
loop_
_entity.id
_entity.type
_entity.pdbx_description
1 polymer ?
#
loop_
_entity_poly.entity_id
_entity_poly.type
_entity_poly.pdbx_seq_one_letter_code
_entity_poly.pdbx_strand_id
1 'polypeptide(L)'
;MALSDGNKREYTAEELAVLAGVIDYADRMLYEDKHLNVLGGMADSYGYVATSLAPAYRLLRKNAYAKTVVIDTELQGRLTFRLSPNEATYPNSSSGYCTPHSPQGRLVTFVQPGYESRSKLWGDYRVVEVRSFERFGGPEFEPNVRNFLRMGVTGDEGAGSVQDLRGYLERLRKPKPKAPEPKPEAQVEQPGVVEPEVPATIAPPPVEIPIAEFAVIDEPDSEPADVLAETDDEWNPDSPPAKLEDYYGLSERFFTHQTIEQNQIIARSPIGPMFVEGVAGSGKTSAALGRTKMLTTFNAANVVDERIFRDILGQGQDYWSAEYAGQFSQESCVGFVRTGELIQYLQETCRRIDLPDLPVHEFKELQTRLRDHRKLTYSPVAGRRWVGLPQSRDGHEATTMAWLRATDQAMARRLADLMLESLPTLAEIESQYQEQERPKVDRVMAPALGALRARIAELADELRDPPREGAFALDRLALRLVNVISDVRKQVMGSKLIWTIVAGETLFAADENSLARQLIAKKAALFLRTGQRLVFVDGAGPIDQSIQLRTLAGEPVVWGDDTKGQLDAGQVLVRDASGQNFRGVVSDVGHLFLRLLPEATDRIYVLQEGSLRRLPRDVGWGRVKLKLMAVEAERADEDEAEEDGEAVQEPQQPGQPRYATPDTVFHRFVRRSLLRPLAALPDLYLDVLTASAKHFPKPELAKKIKAQLAQFKLADDDIDLLLCVGHLLSRGLKQGGLPALREATFYQAVFVDEVQDFTEQQVFLMVEQANPKYRAITVVGDLAQKLHHGSTIDVRACFPGHSVASAKLTENLRQTDAPGLALFSAIFRAQFHGDPMPSDVLLARVAETDSPIARPQLVACPKEADMDAAIIETLRAARRHQTVAVLFPTAVQASASFQRLDARLRELLIDAELSEKVNLARRHVRHFADVANAKGLEFDVVVIANVDRFDLSDPSQVNRLYVGVTRARRSLALLSRKASPSPKLAELMATFDSHSASGAQ
;
A
#
# COMPACT_ATOMS: atom_id res chain seq x y z
N MET A 1 -17.58 38.84 20.01
CA MET A 1 -17.22 39.54 21.28
C MET A 1 -15.91 38.96 21.82
N ALA A 2 -15.13 39.74 22.57
CA ALA A 2 -13.90 39.26 23.20
C ALA A 2 -14.20 38.57 24.55
N LEU A 3 -13.55 37.44 24.82
CA LEU A 3 -13.76 36.67 26.05
C LEU A 3 -13.34 37.46 27.30
N SER A 4 -14.21 37.49 28.32
CA SER A 4 -13.99 38.22 29.57
C SER A 4 -12.80 37.67 30.38
N ASP A 5 -12.16 38.51 31.20
CA ASP A 5 -11.07 38.07 32.10
C ASP A 5 -11.57 37.10 33.19
N GLY A 6 -12.83 37.24 33.61
CA GLY A 6 -13.48 36.32 34.55
C GLY A 6 -13.56 34.90 33.98
N ASN A 7 -14.09 34.77 32.76
CA ASN A 7 -14.22 33.48 32.08
C ASN A 7 -12.84 32.87 31.82
N LYS A 8 -11.84 33.67 31.40
CA LYS A 8 -10.46 33.19 31.23
C LYS A 8 -9.91 32.56 32.52
N ARG A 9 -10.18 33.14 33.69
CA ARG A 9 -9.73 32.60 34.99
C ARG A 9 -10.44 31.30 35.35
N GLU A 10 -11.77 31.29 35.22
CA GLU A 10 -12.57 30.10 35.52
C GLU A 10 -12.16 28.92 34.65
N TYR A 11 -12.07 29.13 33.34
CA TYR A 11 -11.69 28.09 32.38
C TYR A 11 -10.27 27.60 32.64
N THR A 12 -9.34 28.51 32.93
CA THR A 12 -7.96 28.13 33.25
C THR A 12 -7.89 27.27 34.52
N ALA A 13 -8.63 27.62 35.58
CA ALA A 13 -8.65 26.85 36.82
C ALA A 13 -9.28 25.47 36.64
N GLU A 14 -10.39 25.40 35.90
CA GLU A 14 -11.09 24.15 35.58
C GLU A 14 -10.18 23.17 34.82
N GLU A 15 -9.54 23.64 33.74
CA GLU A 15 -8.73 22.79 32.87
C GLU A 15 -7.43 22.34 33.56
N LEU A 16 -6.80 23.19 34.37
CA LEU A 16 -5.62 22.78 35.16
C LEU A 16 -5.96 21.72 36.22
N ALA A 17 -7.15 21.77 36.82
CA ALA A 17 -7.59 20.78 37.80
C ALA A 17 -7.78 19.39 37.16
N VAL A 18 -8.42 19.34 35.99
CA VAL A 18 -8.59 18.08 35.24
C VAL A 18 -7.25 17.56 34.75
N LEU A 19 -6.40 18.44 34.20
CA LEU A 19 -5.06 18.07 33.75
C LEU A 19 -4.25 17.42 34.88
N ALA A 20 -4.25 18.00 36.08
CA ALA A 20 -3.53 17.42 37.22
C ALA A 20 -3.97 15.99 37.50
N GLY A 21 -5.28 15.71 37.51
CA GLY A 21 -5.81 14.36 37.71
C GLY A 21 -5.41 13.35 36.62
N VAL A 22 -5.38 13.80 35.36
CA VAL A 22 -4.91 12.95 34.23
C VAL A 22 -3.43 12.62 34.38
N ILE A 23 -2.59 13.62 34.73
CA ILE A 23 -1.15 13.40 34.92
C ILE A 23 -0.88 12.50 36.13
N ASP A 24 -1.56 12.72 37.26
CA ASP A 24 -1.40 11.89 38.45
C ASP A 24 -1.79 10.43 38.19
N TYR A 25 -2.84 10.21 37.40
CA TYR A 25 -3.23 8.88 36.95
C TYR A 25 -2.17 8.24 36.04
N ALA A 26 -1.64 8.98 35.07
CA ALA A 26 -0.60 8.49 34.18
C ALA A 26 0.69 8.15 34.93
N ASP A 27 1.15 9.02 35.84
CA ASP A 27 2.33 8.78 36.68
C ASP A 27 2.14 7.55 37.57
N ARG A 28 0.95 7.40 38.20
CA ARG A 28 0.62 6.21 38.98
C ARG A 28 0.68 4.95 38.12
N MET A 29 0.12 4.98 36.91
CA MET A 29 0.10 3.79 36.04
C MET A 29 1.47 3.43 35.51
N LEU A 30 2.32 4.42 35.21
CA LEU A 30 3.73 4.20 34.86
C LEU A 30 4.53 3.61 36.02
N TYR A 31 4.24 4.03 37.24
CA TYR A 31 4.83 3.45 38.45
C TYR A 31 4.36 2.00 38.65
N GLU A 32 3.06 1.75 38.57
CA GLU A 32 2.47 0.42 38.70
C GLU A 32 3.02 -0.55 37.64
N ASP A 33 3.05 -0.18 36.36
CA ASP A 33 3.59 -1.02 35.29
C ASP A 33 5.08 -1.38 35.50
N LYS A 34 5.89 -0.44 36.04
CA LYS A 34 7.30 -0.69 36.39
C LYS A 34 7.49 -1.60 37.61
N HIS A 35 6.55 -1.60 38.57
CA HIS A 35 6.74 -2.26 39.86
C HIS A 35 5.86 -3.51 40.09
N LEU A 36 4.75 -3.68 39.37
CA LEU A 36 3.87 -4.86 39.45
C LEU A 36 4.26 -5.98 38.48
N ASN A 37 5.13 -5.71 37.49
CA ASN A 37 5.64 -6.72 36.55
C ASN A 37 6.69 -7.68 37.17
N VAL A 38 6.89 -7.65 38.49
CA VAL A 38 7.84 -8.50 39.24
C VAL A 38 7.21 -9.82 39.69
N LEU A 39 5.89 -10.00 39.57
CA LEU A 39 5.20 -11.28 39.85
C LEU A 39 5.00 -12.11 38.57
N GLY A 40 6.09 -12.33 37.84
CA GLY A 40 6.30 -13.40 36.87
C GLY A 40 5.09 -13.78 36.01
N GLY A 41 4.86 -13.05 34.91
CA GLY A 41 4.22 -13.55 33.69
C GLY A 41 3.18 -14.66 33.85
N MET A 42 2.11 -14.42 34.62
CA MET A 42 0.91 -15.25 34.50
C MET A 42 0.28 -14.91 33.16
N ALA A 43 0.56 -15.75 32.17
CA ALA A 43 -0.23 -15.82 30.95
C ALA A 43 -1.71 -15.98 31.35
N ASP A 44 -2.60 -15.29 30.63
CA ASP A 44 -4.00 -15.68 30.68
C ASP A 44 -4.15 -17.15 30.22
N SER A 45 -5.32 -17.76 30.45
CA SER A 45 -5.61 -19.14 30.07
C SER A 45 -5.49 -19.44 28.57
N TYR A 46 -5.12 -18.43 27.76
CA TYR A 46 -4.95 -18.47 26.31
C TYR A 46 -3.50 -18.24 25.86
N GLY A 47 -2.54 -18.03 26.78
CA GLY A 47 -1.12 -17.97 26.45
C GLY A 47 -0.59 -16.60 26.04
N TYR A 48 -1.31 -15.50 26.28
CA TYR A 48 -0.81 -14.15 25.99
C TYR A 48 -0.06 -13.58 27.21
N VAL A 49 1.22 -13.24 27.02
CA VAL A 49 1.98 -12.42 27.97
C VAL A 49 1.44 -10.99 27.87
N ALA A 50 0.91 -10.45 28.98
CA ALA A 50 0.41 -9.07 29.01
C ALA A 50 1.52 -8.09 28.63
N THR A 51 1.43 -7.50 27.43
CA THR A 51 2.34 -6.43 26.99
C THR A 51 2.21 -5.24 27.94
N SER A 52 3.34 -4.67 28.37
CA SER A 52 3.39 -3.45 29.18
C SER A 52 2.53 -2.34 28.53
N LEU A 53 1.65 -1.72 29.33
CA LEU A 53 0.83 -0.58 28.88
C LEU A 53 1.55 0.75 29.09
N ALA A 54 2.81 0.73 29.58
CA ALA A 54 3.61 1.91 29.80
C ALA A 54 3.69 2.86 28.60
N PRO A 55 3.84 2.39 27.33
CA PRO A 55 3.85 3.30 26.18
C PRO A 55 2.59 4.18 26.10
N ALA A 56 1.40 3.60 26.28
CA ALA A 56 0.14 4.34 26.25
C ALA A 56 0.04 5.36 27.39
N TYR A 57 0.50 5.03 28.59
CA TYR A 57 0.51 5.98 29.72
C TYR A 57 1.56 7.08 29.58
N ARG A 58 2.70 6.83 28.93
CA ARG A 58 3.66 7.90 28.58
C ARG A 58 3.02 8.91 27.63
N LEU A 59 2.27 8.43 26.64
CA LEU A 59 1.53 9.29 25.72
C LEU A 59 0.43 10.08 26.44
N LEU A 60 -0.30 9.44 27.36
CA LEU A 60 -1.28 10.12 28.21
C LEU A 60 -0.64 11.24 29.05
N ARG A 61 0.53 10.98 29.63
CA ARG A 61 1.30 11.98 30.39
C ARG A 61 1.79 13.13 29.51
N LYS A 62 2.25 12.81 28.29
CA LYS A 62 2.76 13.78 27.32
C LYS A 62 1.65 14.72 26.85
N ASN A 63 0.56 14.17 26.35
CA ASN A 63 -0.44 14.92 25.60
C ASN A 63 -1.66 15.30 26.43
N ALA A 64 -2.04 14.49 27.43
CA ALA A 64 -3.29 14.56 28.18
C ALA A 64 -4.51 14.69 27.24
N TYR A 65 -5.00 15.91 27.01
CA TYR A 65 -6.06 16.23 26.05
C TYR A 65 -5.76 17.54 25.31
N ALA A 66 -6.32 17.66 24.11
CA ALA A 66 -5.98 18.73 23.16
C ALA A 66 -7.18 19.60 22.76
N LYS A 67 -8.41 19.13 22.98
CA LYS A 67 -9.64 19.85 22.65
C LYS A 67 -10.72 19.61 23.71
N THR A 68 -11.34 20.67 24.19
CA THR A 68 -12.55 20.61 25.03
C THR A 68 -13.73 21.14 24.21
N VAL A 69 -14.86 20.44 24.25
CA VAL A 69 -16.10 20.85 23.61
C VAL A 69 -17.21 20.84 24.65
N VAL A 70 -17.95 21.94 24.72
CA VAL A 70 -19.11 22.10 25.58
C VAL A 70 -20.35 22.11 24.72
N ILE A 71 -21.32 21.25 25.06
CA ILE A 71 -22.59 21.14 24.36
C ILE A 71 -23.76 21.36 25.32
N ASP A 72 -24.81 22.02 24.82
CA ASP A 72 -26.11 22.05 25.47
C ASP A 72 -26.99 20.99 24.83
N THR A 73 -27.64 20.18 25.67
CA THR A 73 -28.51 19.08 25.23
C THR A 73 -29.91 19.24 25.81
N GLU A 74 -30.91 18.79 25.05
CA GLU A 74 -32.31 18.76 25.48
C GLU A 74 -32.53 17.86 26.70
N LEU A 75 -31.88 16.68 26.72
CA LEU A 75 -32.19 15.63 27.70
C LEU A 75 -31.24 15.55 28.91
N GLN A 76 -30.01 16.05 28.79
CA GLN A 76 -28.97 15.90 29.83
C GLN A 76 -28.37 17.24 30.30
N GLY A 77 -28.89 18.37 29.82
CA GLY A 77 -28.35 19.69 30.12
C GLY A 77 -26.98 19.91 29.47
N ARG A 78 -26.11 20.67 30.15
CA ARG A 78 -24.79 21.06 29.64
C ARG A 78 -23.76 19.96 29.90
N LEU A 79 -23.12 19.47 28.84
CA LEU A 79 -22.09 18.43 28.90
C LEU A 79 -20.75 18.98 28.40
N THR A 80 -19.67 18.53 29.00
CA THR A 80 -18.30 18.90 28.62
C THR A 80 -17.50 17.66 28.26
N PHE A 81 -16.89 17.65 27.09
CA PHE A 81 -16.05 16.56 26.61
C PHE A 81 -14.61 17.04 26.36
N ARG A 82 -13.63 16.23 26.77
CA ARG A 82 -12.19 16.52 26.66
C ARG A 82 -11.53 15.42 25.83
N LEU A 83 -11.23 15.74 24.58
CA LEU A 83 -10.66 14.79 23.63
C LEU A 83 -9.15 14.71 23.76
N SER A 84 -8.67 13.50 24.02
CA SER A 84 -7.28 13.13 23.88
C SER A 84 -6.90 12.85 22.42
N PRO A 85 -5.68 13.19 21.98
CA PRO A 85 -5.15 12.68 20.71
C PRO A 85 -4.74 11.19 20.78
N ASN A 86 -4.85 10.54 21.95
CA ASN A 86 -4.40 9.17 22.21
C ASN A 86 -5.55 8.26 22.66
N GLU A 87 -5.34 6.96 22.52
CA GLU A 87 -6.27 5.88 22.88
C GLU A 87 -6.25 5.50 24.37
N ALA A 88 -5.31 6.05 25.14
CA ALA A 88 -5.22 5.82 26.57
C ALA A 88 -6.47 6.35 27.29
N THR A 89 -7.09 5.50 28.12
CA THR A 89 -8.32 5.83 28.86
C THR A 89 -7.99 6.44 30.22
N TYR A 90 -8.87 7.35 30.67
CA TYR A 90 -8.84 7.93 32.01
C TYR A 90 -10.18 7.62 32.70
N PRO A 91 -10.17 6.92 33.85
CA PRO A 91 -11.39 6.33 34.42
C PRO A 91 -12.37 7.35 35.04
N ASN A 92 -11.95 8.59 35.28
CA ASN A 92 -12.82 9.59 35.88
C ASN A 92 -13.83 10.14 34.86
N SER A 93 -15.00 9.52 34.78
CA SER A 93 -16.08 9.92 33.86
C SER A 93 -16.55 11.36 34.06
N SER A 94 -16.48 11.90 35.28
CA SER A 94 -16.89 13.28 35.58
C SER A 94 -16.00 14.34 34.92
N SER A 95 -14.78 13.97 34.50
CA SER A 95 -13.90 14.90 33.79
C SER A 95 -14.29 15.09 32.33
N GLY A 96 -15.24 14.31 31.79
CA GLY A 96 -15.63 14.35 30.39
C GLY A 96 -14.56 13.82 29.43
N TYR A 97 -13.53 13.13 29.94
CA TYR A 97 -12.42 12.65 29.12
C TYR A 97 -12.90 11.62 28.09
N CYS A 98 -12.48 11.76 26.84
CA CYS A 98 -12.82 10.86 25.76
C CYS A 98 -11.62 10.59 24.84
N THR A 99 -11.57 9.38 24.28
CA THR A 99 -10.54 8.95 23.33
C THR A 99 -11.05 9.07 21.90
N PRO A 100 -10.18 9.12 20.87
CA PRO A 100 -10.59 9.19 19.48
C PRO A 100 -11.55 8.05 19.06
N HIS A 101 -11.45 6.88 19.70
CA HIS A 101 -12.28 5.72 19.40
C HIS A 101 -13.65 5.73 20.10
N SER A 102 -13.80 6.50 21.18
CA SER A 102 -15.08 6.63 21.88
C SER A 102 -16.13 7.36 21.03
N PRO A 103 -17.44 7.07 21.18
CA PRO A 103 -18.49 7.75 20.43
C PRO A 103 -18.45 9.27 20.60
N GLN A 104 -18.22 9.74 21.83
CA GLN A 104 -18.09 11.17 22.13
C GLN A 104 -16.83 11.75 21.47
N GLY A 105 -15.71 11.03 21.53
CA GLY A 105 -14.47 11.49 20.90
C GLY A 105 -14.59 11.63 19.38
N ARG A 106 -15.27 10.70 18.71
CA ARG A 106 -15.54 10.77 17.25
C ARG A 106 -16.42 11.95 16.84
N LEU A 107 -17.27 12.43 17.73
CA LEU A 107 -18.03 13.68 17.51
C LEU A 107 -17.13 14.89 17.73
N VAL A 108 -16.43 14.91 18.87
CA VAL A 108 -15.64 16.04 19.34
C VAL A 108 -14.51 16.41 18.37
N THR A 109 -13.99 15.48 17.57
CA THR A 109 -12.92 15.73 16.59
C THR A 109 -13.28 16.79 15.55
N PHE A 110 -14.53 16.90 15.11
CA PHE A 110 -14.88 17.76 13.97
C PHE A 110 -15.84 18.92 14.28
N VAL A 111 -16.56 18.86 15.40
CA VAL A 111 -17.54 19.89 15.73
C VAL A 111 -16.90 21.22 16.13
N GLN A 112 -17.64 22.31 15.85
CA GLN A 112 -17.29 23.71 16.13
C GLN A 112 -18.47 24.42 16.81
N PRO A 113 -18.28 25.58 17.46
CA PRO A 113 -19.39 26.35 18.02
C PRO A 113 -20.46 26.65 16.96
N GLY A 114 -21.73 26.52 17.34
CA GLY A 114 -22.88 26.64 16.45
C GLY A 114 -23.27 25.35 15.71
N TYR A 115 -22.50 24.26 15.83
CA TYR A 115 -22.92 22.96 15.30
C TYR A 115 -24.14 22.44 16.06
N GLU A 116 -25.21 22.11 15.34
CA GLU A 116 -26.47 21.58 15.88
C GLU A 116 -26.77 20.22 15.25
N SER A 117 -27.23 19.28 16.05
CA SER A 117 -27.67 17.95 15.59
C SER A 117 -28.58 17.30 16.61
N ARG A 118 -29.01 16.07 16.33
CA ARG A 118 -29.89 15.29 17.18
C ARG A 118 -29.34 13.91 17.43
N SER A 119 -29.32 13.49 18.69
CA SER A 119 -29.02 12.10 19.07
C SER A 119 -30.13 11.52 19.91
N LYS A 120 -30.19 10.18 19.99
CA LYS A 120 -31.21 9.51 20.81
C LYS A 120 -30.90 9.63 22.30
N LEU A 121 -29.62 9.76 22.66
CA LEU A 121 -29.18 9.91 24.04
C LEU A 121 -29.38 11.34 24.57
N TRP A 122 -29.18 12.35 23.73
CA TRP A 122 -29.14 13.77 24.15
C TRP A 122 -30.36 14.59 23.71
N GLY A 123 -31.18 14.07 22.79
CA GLY A 123 -32.18 14.87 22.11
C GLY A 123 -31.53 15.83 21.11
N ASP A 124 -32.15 16.98 20.88
CA ASP A 124 -31.50 18.06 20.13
C ASP A 124 -30.35 18.64 20.96
N TYR A 125 -29.19 18.85 20.32
CA TYR A 125 -28.02 19.40 20.99
C TYR A 125 -27.28 20.41 20.12
N ARG A 126 -26.62 21.35 20.78
CA ARG A 126 -25.85 22.44 20.17
C ARG A 126 -24.48 22.56 20.82
N VAL A 127 -23.45 22.75 20.01
CA VAL A 127 -22.12 23.09 20.50
C VAL A 127 -22.05 24.58 20.79
N VAL A 128 -21.76 24.93 22.04
CA VAL A 128 -21.75 26.34 22.51
C VAL A 128 -20.34 26.88 22.68
N GLU A 129 -19.36 25.99 22.92
CA GLU A 129 -17.99 26.40 23.18
C GLU A 129 -16.99 25.31 22.80
N VAL A 130 -15.86 25.74 22.23
CA VAL A 130 -14.71 24.90 21.95
C VAL A 130 -13.45 25.56 22.52
N ARG A 131 -12.67 24.79 23.26
CA ARG A 131 -11.35 25.17 23.78
C ARG A 131 -10.28 24.29 23.13
N SER A 132 -9.19 24.88 22.65
CA SER A 132 -8.05 24.17 22.06
C SER A 132 -6.80 24.38 22.89
N PHE A 133 -5.99 23.33 23.05
CA PHE A 133 -4.82 23.37 23.93
C PHE A 133 -3.53 23.05 23.19
N GLU A 134 -2.43 23.68 23.62
CA GLU A 134 -1.06 23.38 23.17
C GLU A 134 -0.21 23.05 24.40
N ARG A 135 0.65 22.03 24.28
CA ARG A 135 1.54 21.54 25.35
C ARG A 135 2.94 22.12 25.18
N PHE A 136 3.70 22.18 26.27
CA PHE A 136 5.14 22.44 26.20
C PHE A 136 5.87 21.25 25.58
N GLY A 137 6.91 21.52 24.79
CA GLY A 137 7.74 20.50 24.15
C GLY A 137 9.21 20.63 24.54
N GLY A 138 10.01 19.61 24.22
CA GLY A 138 11.46 19.64 24.43
C GLY A 138 11.85 19.80 25.91
N PRO A 139 12.96 20.51 26.20
CA PRO A 139 13.44 20.71 27.57
C PRO A 139 12.43 21.39 28.50
N GLU A 140 11.46 22.12 27.95
CA GLU A 140 10.42 22.82 28.71
C GLU A 140 9.26 21.92 29.12
N PHE A 141 9.15 20.70 28.57
CA PHE A 141 8.04 19.80 28.86
C PHE A 141 8.01 19.37 30.33
N GLU A 142 9.12 18.83 30.85
CA GLU A 142 9.13 18.21 32.18
C GLU A 142 8.80 19.20 33.32
N PRO A 143 9.37 20.43 33.35
CA PRO A 143 8.97 21.45 34.32
C PRO A 143 7.49 21.87 34.21
N ASN A 144 6.89 21.70 33.03
CA ASN A 144 5.54 22.18 32.70
C ASN A 144 4.54 21.05 32.41
N VAL A 145 4.80 19.81 32.83
CA VAL A 145 3.93 18.66 32.52
C VAL A 145 2.47 18.84 32.99
N ARG A 146 2.28 19.60 34.08
CA ARG A 146 0.98 19.99 34.65
C ARG A 146 0.49 21.37 34.19
N ASN A 147 0.97 21.87 33.05
CA ASN A 147 0.61 23.17 32.50
C ASN A 147 0.32 23.06 31.00
N PHE A 148 -0.49 23.98 30.48
CA PHE A 148 -0.67 24.16 29.05
C PHE A 148 0.08 25.41 28.61
N LEU A 149 0.78 25.31 27.47
CA LEU A 149 1.46 26.43 26.84
C LEU A 149 0.44 27.47 26.39
N ARG A 150 -0.65 27.01 25.78
CA ARG A 150 -1.71 27.89 25.27
C ARG A 150 -3.08 27.23 25.39
N MET A 151 -4.09 28.05 25.68
CA MET A 151 -5.50 27.73 25.51
C MET A 151 -6.13 28.77 24.58
N GLY A 152 -6.73 28.33 23.47
CA GLY A 152 -7.62 29.13 22.64
C GLY A 152 -9.07 28.80 22.96
N VAL A 153 -9.95 29.79 22.95
CA VAL A 153 -11.38 29.63 23.26
C VAL A 153 -12.19 30.31 22.18
N THR A 154 -13.21 29.60 21.70
CA THR A 154 -14.20 30.10 20.74
C THR A 154 -15.58 29.61 21.20
N GLY A 155 -16.53 30.52 21.39
CA GLY A 155 -17.89 30.15 21.80
C GLY A 155 -18.83 31.36 21.89
N ASP A 156 -20.06 31.10 22.33
CA ASP A 156 -21.13 32.11 22.42
C ASP A 156 -20.76 33.28 23.37
N GLU A 157 -19.95 33.02 24.41
CA GLU A 157 -19.47 34.04 25.35
C GLU A 157 -18.27 34.86 24.84
N GLY A 158 -17.83 34.59 23.61
CA GLY A 158 -16.76 35.30 22.92
C GLY A 158 -15.53 34.43 22.64
N ALA A 159 -14.56 35.03 21.93
CA ALA A 159 -13.31 34.39 21.56
C ALA A 159 -12.11 35.01 22.30
N GLY A 160 -11.10 34.20 22.60
CA GLY A 160 -9.90 34.65 23.28
C GLY A 160 -8.81 33.58 23.37
N SER A 161 -7.65 33.95 23.91
CA SER A 161 -6.62 32.97 24.26
C SER A 161 -5.88 33.35 25.53
N VAL A 162 -5.30 32.34 26.18
CA VAL A 162 -4.45 32.43 27.37
C VAL A 162 -3.14 31.71 27.05
N GLN A 163 -2.01 32.36 27.34
CA GLN A 163 -0.67 31.79 27.22
C GLN A 163 -0.15 31.49 28.63
N ASP A 164 0.55 30.37 28.80
CA ASP A 164 1.06 29.86 30.08
C ASP A 164 -0.02 29.90 31.17
N LEU A 165 -0.89 28.88 31.18
CA LEU A 165 -2.11 28.88 32.00
C LEU A 165 -1.81 29.01 33.49
N ARG A 166 -0.80 28.26 33.98
CA ARG A 166 -0.36 28.34 35.36
C ARG A 166 0.26 29.71 35.67
N GLY A 167 1.13 30.22 34.79
CA GLY A 167 1.72 31.54 34.95
C GLY A 167 0.69 32.67 34.91
N TYR A 168 -0.38 32.55 34.14
CA TYR A 168 -1.47 33.52 34.07
C TYR A 168 -2.22 33.61 35.43
N LEU A 169 -2.51 32.48 36.07
CA LEU A 169 -3.09 32.48 37.42
C LEU A 169 -2.11 33.00 38.49
N GLU A 170 -0.82 32.72 38.35
CA GLU A 170 0.22 33.13 39.32
C GLU A 170 0.60 34.62 39.23
N ARG A 171 0.68 35.20 38.02
CA ARG A 171 0.97 36.64 37.79
C ARG A 171 -0.04 37.56 38.46
N LEU A 172 -1.26 37.08 38.66
CA LEU A 172 -2.35 37.83 39.29
C LEU A 172 -2.46 37.56 40.81
N ARG A 173 -1.73 36.58 41.36
CA ARG A 173 -1.59 36.36 42.82
C ARG A 173 -0.55 37.27 43.48
N LYS A 174 0.35 37.89 42.71
CA LYS A 174 1.24 38.94 43.25
C LYS A 174 0.44 40.24 43.43
N PRO A 175 0.29 40.77 44.66
CA PRO A 175 -0.33 42.08 44.82
C PRO A 175 0.56 43.15 44.18
N LYS A 176 -0.07 44.10 43.50
CA LYS A 176 0.56 45.28 42.90
C LYS A 176 1.48 45.94 43.96
N PRO A 177 2.77 46.22 43.68
CA PRO A 177 3.53 47.06 44.60
C PRO A 177 2.85 48.43 44.67
N LYS A 178 2.64 48.94 45.88
CA LYS A 178 2.19 50.32 46.11
C LYS A 178 3.13 51.27 45.36
N ALA A 179 2.54 52.24 44.68
CA ALA A 179 3.26 53.30 43.99
C ALA A 179 4.27 53.97 44.93
N PRO A 180 5.48 54.35 44.46
CA PRO A 180 6.43 55.07 45.29
C PRO A 180 5.90 56.48 45.59
N GLU A 181 5.92 56.88 46.86
CA GLU A 181 5.80 58.28 47.25
C GLU A 181 6.96 59.10 46.63
N PRO A 182 6.72 60.38 46.27
CA PRO A 182 7.72 61.20 45.64
C PRO A 182 8.82 61.56 46.65
N LYS A 183 10.08 61.23 46.30
CA LYS A 183 11.25 61.66 47.06
C LYS A 183 11.46 63.18 46.89
N PRO A 184 11.84 63.90 47.95
CA PRO A 184 12.32 65.27 47.83
C PRO A 184 13.75 65.31 47.25
N GLU A 185 14.00 66.40 46.54
CA GLU A 185 15.27 66.78 45.91
C GLU A 185 16.43 66.80 46.92
N ALA A 186 17.59 66.32 46.49
CA ALA A 186 18.85 66.57 47.19
C ALA A 186 19.97 66.89 46.18
N GLN A 187 20.72 67.91 46.57
CA GLN A 187 21.70 68.65 45.81
C GLN A 187 23.02 67.90 45.61
N VAL A 188 23.77 68.45 44.66
CA VAL A 188 25.15 68.20 44.25
C VAL A 188 26.12 68.15 45.45
N GLU A 189 27.04 67.18 45.46
CA GLU A 189 28.39 67.38 45.98
C GLU A 189 29.41 66.39 45.37
N GLN A 190 30.63 66.89 45.21
CA GLN A 190 31.80 66.29 44.54
C GLN A 190 32.82 65.74 45.57
N PRO A 191 33.93 65.08 45.16
CA PRO A 191 34.51 63.92 45.87
C PRO A 191 35.72 64.23 46.78
N GLY A 192 36.05 63.30 47.69
CA GLY A 192 37.32 63.34 48.44
C GLY A 192 37.66 62.12 49.33
N VAL A 193 38.71 61.38 48.90
CA VAL A 193 39.90 60.86 49.66
C VAL A 193 39.76 59.94 50.90
N VAL A 194 39.82 58.62 50.67
CA VAL A 194 40.87 57.58 50.96
C VAL A 194 41.57 57.41 52.36
N GLU A 195 41.46 56.16 52.88
CA GLU A 195 42.37 55.26 53.69
C GLU A 195 42.63 55.41 55.22
N PRO A 196 43.16 54.36 55.93
CA PRO A 196 43.25 52.90 55.65
C PRO A 196 42.93 51.97 56.87
N GLU A 197 42.82 50.65 56.66
CA GLU A 197 43.64 49.60 57.35
C GLU A 197 43.31 48.16 56.87
N VAL A 198 44.39 47.38 56.64
CA VAL A 198 44.55 45.98 56.18
C VAL A 198 45.71 45.40 57.07
N PRO A 199 46.04 44.08 57.24
CA PRO A 199 45.88 42.99 56.25
C PRO A 199 45.73 41.52 56.75
N ALA A 200 45.45 40.61 55.79
CA ALA A 200 46.22 39.37 55.48
C ALA A 200 45.53 38.56 54.35
N THR A 201 46.00 38.65 53.09
CA THR A 201 46.93 37.76 52.32
C THR A 201 46.24 36.73 51.41
N ILE A 202 46.20 37.02 50.09
CA ILE A 202 46.17 36.06 48.95
C ILE A 202 46.91 36.71 47.75
N ALA A 203 47.66 35.90 46.98
CA ALA A 203 47.84 35.87 45.50
C ALA A 203 49.25 35.32 45.12
N PRO A 204 49.61 35.00 43.84
CA PRO A 204 48.90 35.11 42.55
C PRO A 204 49.07 33.82 41.64
N PRO A 205 48.77 33.80 40.31
CA PRO A 205 49.58 34.50 39.28
C PRO A 205 48.79 35.13 38.09
N PRO A 206 49.46 35.93 37.23
CA PRO A 206 48.93 36.48 35.98
C PRO A 206 49.62 35.98 34.67
N VAL A 207 48.87 36.08 33.57
CA VAL A 207 49.18 36.67 32.22
C VAL A 207 50.25 36.04 31.31
N GLU A 208 49.93 35.85 30.00
CA GLU A 208 50.53 36.55 28.83
C GLU A 208 50.10 35.95 27.47
N ILE A 209 49.86 36.84 26.49
CA ILE A 209 49.74 36.64 25.03
C ILE A 209 50.97 37.33 24.43
N PRO A 210 51.70 36.80 23.40
CA PRO A 210 51.59 37.38 22.03
C PRO A 210 52.00 36.52 20.78
N ILE A 211 51.25 36.76 19.68
CA ILE A 211 51.63 37.07 18.26
C ILE A 211 52.18 35.99 17.26
N ALA A 212 51.66 36.11 16.02
CA ALA A 212 51.87 35.41 14.71
C ALA A 212 53.29 35.51 14.09
N GLU A 213 53.74 34.70 13.12
CA GLU A 213 53.42 34.56 11.67
C GLU A 213 54.08 33.26 11.11
N PHE A 214 53.67 32.66 9.98
CA PHE A 214 54.22 32.88 8.63
C PHE A 214 53.29 32.33 7.51
N ALA A 215 53.39 32.94 6.31
CA ALA A 215 52.82 32.49 5.03
C ALA A 215 53.89 31.86 4.13
N VAL A 216 53.51 31.00 3.15
CA VAL A 216 53.68 31.15 1.69
C VAL A 216 53.00 29.96 0.94
N ILE A 217 52.53 30.29 -0.26
CA ILE A 217 51.63 29.70 -1.28
C ILE A 217 52.19 28.47 -2.03
N ASP A 218 51.31 27.55 -2.48
CA ASP A 218 51.15 27.10 -3.89
C ASP A 218 49.90 26.19 -4.08
N GLU A 219 49.07 26.50 -5.07
CA GLU A 219 47.96 25.68 -5.64
C GLU A 219 48.52 24.62 -6.62
N PRO A 220 47.71 23.72 -7.25
CA PRO A 220 46.41 23.12 -6.91
C PRO A 220 46.48 21.57 -6.90
N ASP A 221 45.45 20.88 -6.42
CA ASP A 221 45.00 19.64 -7.06
C ASP A 221 43.54 19.33 -6.68
N SER A 222 42.78 19.03 -7.73
CA SER A 222 41.38 18.63 -7.73
C SER A 222 41.14 17.32 -6.99
N GLU A 223 40.11 17.23 -6.16
CA GLU A 223 39.24 16.04 -5.99
C GLU A 223 38.02 16.33 -5.09
N PRO A 224 37.01 15.43 -5.02
CA PRO A 224 35.62 15.71 -5.40
C PRO A 224 34.74 16.23 -4.24
N ALA A 225 33.55 16.70 -4.61
CA ALA A 225 32.49 17.12 -3.70
C ALA A 225 32.22 16.08 -2.59
N ASP A 226 32.33 16.52 -1.34
CA ASP A 226 31.93 15.78 -0.15
C ASP A 226 30.46 15.38 -0.25
N VAL A 227 30.26 14.08 -0.44
CA VAL A 227 29.01 13.38 -0.14
C VAL A 227 28.83 13.47 1.37
N LEU A 228 27.72 14.08 1.82
CA LEU A 228 27.29 14.02 3.21
C LEU A 228 27.20 12.54 3.61
N ALA A 229 28.12 12.11 4.48
CA ALA A 229 28.11 10.79 5.07
C ALA A 229 26.80 10.59 5.83
N GLU A 230 26.04 9.58 5.42
CA GLU A 230 25.00 8.95 6.22
C GLU A 230 25.65 8.50 7.53
N THR A 231 25.26 9.13 8.63
CA THR A 231 25.57 8.66 9.97
C THR A 231 24.42 7.75 10.39
N ASP A 232 24.73 6.45 10.45
CA ASP A 232 23.94 5.42 11.15
C ASP A 232 23.93 5.74 12.66
N ASP A 233 23.22 6.79 13.06
CA ASP A 233 22.99 7.08 14.47
C ASP A 233 21.92 6.12 15.00
N GLU A 234 22.37 5.09 15.72
CA GLU A 234 21.53 4.26 16.59
C GLU A 234 20.67 5.15 17.50
N TRP A 235 19.35 4.95 17.43
CA TRP A 235 18.31 5.78 18.03
C TRP A 235 18.35 5.82 19.57
N ASN A 236 18.25 7.03 20.13
CA ASN A 236 17.91 7.29 21.53
C ASN A 236 16.50 7.90 21.65
N PRO A 237 15.53 7.23 22.32
CA PRO A 237 14.15 7.72 22.52
C PRO A 237 14.03 9.01 23.34
N ASP A 238 15.09 9.46 24.00
CA ASP A 238 15.11 10.68 24.83
C ASP A 238 15.61 11.93 24.07
N SER A 239 15.75 11.84 22.75
CA SER A 239 16.24 12.96 21.93
C SER A 239 15.24 14.13 21.89
N PRO A 240 15.67 15.38 22.17
CA PRO A 240 14.74 16.51 22.23
C PRO A 240 14.16 16.84 20.85
N PRO A 241 12.84 17.08 20.72
CA PRO A 241 12.24 17.54 19.47
C PRO A 241 12.87 18.86 19.01
N ALA A 242 12.99 19.02 17.69
CA ALA A 242 13.46 20.26 17.07
C ALA A 242 12.68 21.48 17.58
N LYS A 243 13.36 22.62 17.75
CA LYS A 243 12.73 23.89 18.15
C LYS A 243 11.56 24.21 17.20
N LEU A 244 10.47 24.77 17.73
CA LEU A 244 9.24 25.03 16.97
C LEU A 244 9.46 25.90 15.71
N GLU A 245 10.49 26.74 15.71
CA GLU A 245 10.89 27.61 14.59
C GLU A 245 11.62 26.87 13.45
N ASP A 246 12.17 25.69 13.75
CA ASP A 246 12.90 24.81 12.83
C ASP A 246 12.07 23.58 12.40
N TYR A 247 10.77 23.56 12.72
CA TYR A 247 9.91 22.39 12.52
C TYR A 247 9.56 22.14 11.04
N TYR A 248 9.75 20.90 10.61
CA TYR A 248 9.51 20.41 9.25
C TYR A 248 8.47 19.26 9.27
N GLY A 249 7.17 19.57 9.40
CA GLY A 249 6.08 18.56 9.44
C GLY A 249 4.66 19.16 9.57
N LEU A 250 3.61 18.32 9.69
CA LEU A 250 2.22 18.75 9.94
C LEU A 250 1.93 18.96 11.44
N SER A 251 1.13 19.96 11.77
CA SER A 251 0.65 20.17 13.16
C SER A 251 -0.27 19.05 13.62
N GLU A 252 0.03 18.41 14.76
CA GLU A 252 -0.80 17.39 15.41
C GLU A 252 -2.27 17.81 15.66
N ARG A 253 -2.56 19.12 15.62
CA ARG A 253 -3.92 19.67 15.74
C ARG A 253 -4.87 19.14 14.67
N PHE A 254 -4.39 18.76 13.48
CA PHE A 254 -5.27 18.23 12.42
C PHE A 254 -6.03 16.99 12.88
N PHE A 255 -5.45 16.18 13.77
CA PHE A 255 -6.06 14.92 14.20
C PHE A 255 -7.24 15.17 15.16
N THR A 256 -7.21 16.27 15.92
CA THR A 256 -8.24 16.63 16.91
C THR A 256 -9.17 17.75 16.45
N HIS A 257 -8.82 18.45 15.37
CA HIS A 257 -9.56 19.55 14.76
C HIS A 257 -9.78 19.25 13.28
N GLN A 258 -10.61 18.24 13.03
CA GLN A 258 -10.93 17.75 11.69
C GLN A 258 -12.04 18.62 11.07
N THR A 259 -12.10 18.71 9.74
CA THR A 259 -13.36 19.08 9.07
C THR A 259 -14.33 17.90 9.08
N ILE A 260 -15.60 18.14 8.75
CA ILE A 260 -16.61 17.07 8.63
C ILE A 260 -16.16 16.06 7.56
N GLU A 261 -15.66 16.53 6.43
CA GLU A 261 -15.19 15.69 5.32
C GLU A 261 -13.93 14.91 5.69
N GLN A 262 -12.99 15.53 6.43
CA GLN A 262 -11.82 14.83 6.95
C GLN A 262 -12.22 13.72 7.94
N ASN A 263 -13.21 13.97 8.80
CA ASN A 263 -13.72 12.96 9.73
C ASN A 263 -14.37 11.78 9.00
N GLN A 264 -15.15 12.03 7.93
CA GLN A 264 -15.73 10.98 7.10
C GLN A 264 -14.66 10.08 6.46
N ILE A 265 -13.46 10.58 6.21
CA ILE A 265 -12.33 9.79 5.71
C ILE A 265 -11.68 9.00 6.86
N ILE A 266 -11.37 9.68 7.96
CA ILE A 266 -10.64 9.13 9.10
C ILE A 266 -11.43 8.02 9.80
N ALA A 267 -12.73 8.22 10.03
CA ALA A 267 -13.60 7.32 10.76
C ALA A 267 -14.24 6.22 9.90
N ARG A 268 -14.05 6.24 8.58
CA ARG A 268 -14.64 5.24 7.66
C ARG A 268 -14.19 3.82 7.99
N SER A 269 -15.06 2.85 7.69
CA SER A 269 -14.78 1.41 7.78
C SER A 269 -13.39 1.03 7.23
N PRO A 270 -12.65 0.11 7.88
CA PRO A 270 -11.38 -0.39 7.40
C PRO A 270 -11.44 -1.16 6.05
N ILE A 271 -12.65 -1.46 5.55
CA ILE A 271 -12.83 -2.29 4.36
C ILE A 271 -12.80 -1.48 3.06
N GLY A 272 -11.98 -1.96 2.13
CA GLY A 272 -11.97 -1.56 0.74
C GLY A 272 -11.24 -0.25 0.45
N PRO A 273 -11.03 0.04 -0.84
CA PRO A 273 -10.24 1.20 -1.23
C PRO A 273 -11.00 2.52 -1.08
N MET A 274 -10.22 3.58 -0.91
CA MET A 274 -10.65 4.97 -0.85
C MET A 274 -9.76 5.83 -1.73
N PHE A 275 -10.39 6.74 -2.47
CA PHE A 275 -9.72 7.87 -3.09
C PHE A 275 -10.15 9.16 -2.41
N VAL A 276 -9.19 9.95 -1.93
CA VAL A 276 -9.42 11.29 -1.39
C VAL A 276 -8.85 12.30 -2.36
N GLU A 277 -9.74 12.94 -3.11
CA GLU A 277 -9.38 14.09 -3.93
C GLU A 277 -9.47 15.35 -3.08
N GLY A 278 -8.53 16.27 -3.18
CA GLY A 278 -8.66 17.54 -2.48
C GLY A 278 -7.81 18.65 -3.06
N VAL A 279 -8.30 19.88 -2.95
CA VAL A 279 -7.57 21.07 -3.40
C VAL A 279 -6.28 21.27 -2.61
N ALA A 280 -5.34 22.06 -3.13
CA ALA A 280 -4.13 22.44 -2.40
C ALA A 280 -4.48 22.96 -0.99
N GLY A 281 -3.74 22.51 0.03
CA GLY A 281 -3.94 22.99 1.41
C GLY A 281 -5.17 22.47 2.15
N SER A 282 -5.91 21.49 1.60
CA SER A 282 -7.11 20.92 2.23
C SER A 282 -6.87 19.84 3.30
N GLY A 283 -5.61 19.50 3.57
CA GLY A 283 -5.27 18.49 4.58
C GLY A 283 -5.51 17.03 4.14
N LYS A 284 -5.36 16.73 2.83
CA LYS A 284 -5.46 15.36 2.28
C LYS A 284 -4.54 14.36 2.99
N THR A 285 -3.26 14.67 3.05
CA THR A 285 -2.23 13.88 3.73
C THR A 285 -2.55 13.74 5.22
N SER A 286 -3.03 14.82 5.85
CA SER A 286 -3.50 14.81 7.25
C SER A 286 -4.65 13.83 7.46
N ALA A 287 -5.62 13.79 6.56
CA ALA A 287 -6.72 12.83 6.61
C ALA A 287 -6.24 11.38 6.43
N ALA A 288 -5.29 11.14 5.51
CA ALA A 288 -4.69 9.81 5.30
C ALA A 288 -3.92 9.31 6.53
N LEU A 289 -3.07 10.16 7.11
CA LEU A 289 -2.31 9.83 8.31
C LEU A 289 -3.22 9.67 9.53
N GLY A 290 -4.22 10.55 9.69
CA GLY A 290 -5.22 10.43 10.75
C GLY A 290 -6.01 9.12 10.66
N ARG A 291 -6.36 8.70 9.44
CA ARG A 291 -6.99 7.40 9.19
C ARG A 291 -6.07 6.24 9.58
N THR A 292 -4.79 6.31 9.19
CA THR A 292 -3.80 5.29 9.54
C THR A 292 -3.59 5.20 11.05
N LYS A 293 -3.58 6.34 11.77
CA LYS A 293 -3.56 6.39 13.23
C LYS A 293 -4.77 5.69 13.83
N MET A 294 -5.97 6.02 13.35
CA MET A 294 -7.21 5.37 13.81
C MET A 294 -7.17 3.86 13.60
N LEU A 295 -6.74 3.37 12.43
CA LEU A 295 -6.66 1.93 12.15
C LEU A 295 -5.69 1.22 13.10
N THR A 296 -4.48 1.75 13.26
CA THR A 296 -3.38 1.11 14.01
C THR A 296 -3.56 1.16 15.53
N THR A 297 -4.36 2.10 16.03
CA THR A 297 -4.64 2.25 17.48
C THR A 297 -5.95 1.59 17.91
N PHE A 298 -6.73 1.03 16.99
CA PHE A 298 -8.00 0.37 17.32
C PHE A 298 -7.76 -1.04 17.89
N ASN A 299 -8.14 -1.24 19.16
CA ASN A 299 -7.89 -2.47 19.91
C ASN A 299 -9.14 -2.90 20.70
N ALA A 300 -9.06 -4.04 21.40
CA ALA A 300 -10.20 -4.62 22.10
C ALA A 300 -10.78 -3.70 23.20
N ALA A 301 -9.95 -2.88 23.85
CA ALA A 301 -10.38 -1.93 24.88
C ALA A 301 -11.19 -0.75 24.30
N ASN A 302 -11.06 -0.50 23.00
CA ASN A 302 -11.74 0.57 22.28
C ASN A 302 -13.10 0.14 21.70
N VAL A 303 -13.42 -1.15 21.74
CA VAL A 303 -14.68 -1.66 21.19
C VAL A 303 -15.83 -1.24 22.10
N VAL A 304 -16.81 -0.56 21.52
CA VAL A 304 -18.04 -0.13 22.20
C VAL A 304 -19.22 -0.86 21.59
N ASP A 305 -20.27 -1.12 22.37
CA ASP A 305 -21.51 -1.69 21.85
C ASP A 305 -22.12 -0.81 20.74
N GLU A 306 -22.54 -1.44 19.63
CA GLU A 306 -23.06 -0.72 18.47
C GLU A 306 -24.29 0.12 18.83
N ARG A 307 -25.19 -0.37 19.69
CA ARG A 307 -26.38 0.40 20.06
C ARG A 307 -25.99 1.69 20.78
N ILE A 308 -25.02 1.63 21.69
CA ILE A 308 -24.50 2.82 22.38
C ILE A 308 -23.87 3.79 21.38
N PHE A 309 -23.06 3.28 20.45
CA PHE A 309 -22.45 4.08 19.40
C PHE A 309 -23.50 4.82 18.56
N ARG A 310 -24.54 4.11 18.12
CA ARG A 310 -25.63 4.65 17.30
C ARG A 310 -26.53 5.62 18.08
N ASP A 311 -26.76 5.37 19.37
CA ASP A 311 -27.58 6.26 20.20
C ASP A 311 -26.94 7.66 20.35
N ILE A 312 -25.61 7.76 20.20
CA ILE A 312 -24.85 9.02 20.24
C ILE A 312 -24.61 9.62 18.85
N LEU A 313 -24.03 8.85 17.92
CA LEU A 313 -23.54 9.35 16.63
C LEU A 313 -24.55 9.16 15.47
N GLY A 314 -25.58 8.35 15.69
CA GLY A 314 -26.54 7.99 14.64
C GLY A 314 -25.97 7.06 13.56
N GLN A 315 -26.63 7.07 12.40
CA GLN A 315 -26.29 6.21 11.25
C GLN A 315 -25.27 6.84 10.30
N GLY A 316 -24.90 8.11 10.49
CA GLY A 316 -24.03 8.86 9.58
C GLY A 316 -22.53 8.56 9.72
N GLN A 317 -22.12 7.80 10.74
CA GLN A 317 -20.73 7.37 10.93
C GLN A 317 -20.60 5.85 10.89
N ASP A 318 -19.46 5.36 10.41
CA ASP A 318 -19.19 3.93 10.32
C ASP A 318 -18.82 3.35 11.69
N TYR A 319 -19.58 2.36 12.13
CA TYR A 319 -19.28 1.59 13.35
C TYR A 319 -18.15 0.58 13.08
N TRP A 320 -17.21 0.46 14.01
CA TRP A 320 -16.09 -0.49 13.91
C TRP A 320 -16.31 -1.63 14.90
N SER A 321 -16.48 -2.84 14.38
CA SER A 321 -16.73 -4.03 15.19
C SER A 321 -15.44 -4.57 15.82
N ALA A 322 -15.59 -5.47 16.80
CA ALA A 322 -14.46 -6.18 17.42
C ALA A 322 -13.58 -6.98 16.44
N GLU A 323 -14.08 -7.29 15.23
CA GLU A 323 -13.31 -8.07 14.25
C GLU A 323 -12.09 -7.32 13.70
N TYR A 324 -12.09 -5.99 13.78
CA TYR A 324 -10.98 -5.14 13.33
C TYR A 324 -10.00 -4.80 14.46
N ALA A 325 -10.35 -5.11 15.72
CA ALA A 325 -9.52 -4.79 16.87
C ALA A 325 -8.17 -5.52 16.80
N GLY A 326 -7.07 -4.76 16.88
CA GLY A 326 -5.70 -5.29 16.86
C GLY A 326 -5.27 -5.92 15.54
N GLN A 327 -6.02 -5.71 14.44
CA GLN A 327 -5.69 -6.29 13.13
C GLN A 327 -4.66 -5.48 12.35
N PHE A 328 -4.51 -4.19 12.69
CA PHE A 328 -3.59 -3.25 12.05
C PHE A 328 -2.56 -2.81 13.09
N SER A 329 -1.28 -3.01 12.79
CA SER A 329 -0.15 -2.48 13.57
C SER A 329 0.65 -1.50 12.71
N GLN A 330 1.40 -0.60 13.34
CA GLN A 330 2.16 0.43 12.62
C GLN A 330 3.13 -0.19 11.60
N GLU A 331 3.95 -1.15 12.04
CA GLU A 331 4.93 -1.88 11.21
C GLU A 331 4.29 -2.66 10.05
N SER A 332 3.04 -3.09 10.22
CA SER A 332 2.31 -3.85 9.22
C SER A 332 1.57 -2.96 8.19
N CYS A 333 1.52 -1.65 8.41
CA CYS A 333 0.97 -0.67 7.47
C CYS A 333 2.10 -0.01 6.70
N VAL A 334 1.83 0.62 5.56
CA VAL A 334 2.86 1.32 4.77
C VAL A 334 2.34 2.56 4.08
N GLY A 335 3.21 3.57 4.00
CA GLY A 335 3.05 4.75 3.18
C GLY A 335 3.94 4.74 1.96
N PHE A 336 3.40 5.11 0.81
CA PHE A 336 4.20 5.34 -0.40
C PHE A 336 4.19 6.80 -0.83
N VAL A 337 5.39 7.28 -1.17
CA VAL A 337 5.64 8.61 -1.73
C VAL A 337 6.56 8.54 -2.95
N ARG A 338 6.63 9.62 -3.71
CA ARG A 338 7.47 9.67 -4.91
C ARG A 338 8.92 10.07 -4.62
N THR A 339 9.15 10.97 -3.67
CA THR A 339 10.46 11.59 -3.43
C THR A 339 10.87 11.50 -1.97
N GLY A 340 12.16 11.31 -1.71
CA GLY A 340 12.75 11.18 -0.38
C GLY A 340 12.64 12.43 0.49
N GLU A 341 12.54 13.62 -0.11
CA GLU A 341 12.27 14.86 0.63
C GLU A 341 10.93 14.80 1.39
N LEU A 342 9.92 14.15 0.78
CA LEU A 342 8.61 13.96 1.41
C LEU A 342 8.65 12.89 2.51
N ILE A 343 9.57 11.92 2.43
CA ILE A 343 9.75 10.89 3.47
C ILE A 343 10.07 11.55 4.81
N GLN A 344 11.08 12.43 4.85
CA GLN A 344 11.50 13.07 6.10
C GLN A 344 10.35 13.88 6.73
N TYR A 345 9.60 14.62 5.90
CA TYR A 345 8.43 15.37 6.32
C TYR A 345 7.31 14.49 6.91
N LEU A 346 7.00 13.37 6.24
CA LEU A 346 5.97 12.45 6.70
C LEU A 346 6.42 11.68 7.93
N GLN A 347 7.66 11.21 8.00
CA GLN A 347 8.21 10.52 9.16
C GLN A 347 8.18 11.42 10.40
N GLU A 348 8.57 12.69 10.28
CA GLU A 348 8.49 13.64 11.38
C GLU A 348 7.04 13.93 11.79
N THR A 349 6.12 13.99 10.83
CA THR A 349 4.69 14.06 11.13
C THR A 349 4.20 12.82 11.88
N CYS A 350 4.55 11.62 11.40
CA CYS A 350 4.21 10.34 12.00
C CYS A 350 4.70 10.26 13.46
N ARG A 351 5.94 10.68 13.74
CA ARG A 351 6.46 10.77 15.11
C ARG A 351 5.61 11.64 16.03
N ARG A 352 5.11 12.79 15.55
CA ARG A 352 4.27 13.69 16.36
C ARG A 352 2.87 13.15 16.63
N ILE A 353 2.33 12.37 15.72
CA ILE A 353 1.01 11.74 15.90
C ILE A 353 1.11 10.33 16.49
N ASP A 354 2.23 9.97 17.12
CA ASP A 354 2.44 8.69 17.80
C ASP A 354 2.40 7.48 16.85
N LEU A 355 2.88 7.66 15.62
CA LEU A 355 3.11 6.63 14.60
C LEU A 355 4.60 6.47 14.22
N PRO A 356 5.56 6.42 15.17
CA PRO A 356 6.98 6.41 14.83
C PRO A 356 7.41 5.18 14.00
N ASP A 357 6.71 4.06 14.13
CA ASP A 357 7.08 2.78 13.53
C ASP A 357 6.35 2.52 12.20
N LEU A 358 5.63 3.52 11.66
CA LEU A 358 4.95 3.42 10.37
C LEU A 358 5.98 3.59 9.23
N PRO A 359 6.26 2.57 8.42
CA PRO A 359 7.18 2.70 7.31
C PRO A 359 6.61 3.61 6.22
N VAL A 360 7.43 4.53 5.74
CA VAL A 360 7.16 5.41 4.59
C VAL A 360 8.29 5.21 3.59
N HIS A 361 7.96 4.71 2.41
CA HIS A 361 8.91 4.30 1.38
C HIS A 361 8.70 5.06 0.08
N GLU A 362 9.77 5.23 -0.68
CA GLU A 362 9.65 5.61 -2.08
C GLU A 362 9.10 4.44 -2.91
N PHE A 363 8.33 4.76 -3.96
CA PHE A 363 7.92 3.75 -4.93
C PHE A 363 9.12 2.98 -5.53
N LYS A 364 10.28 3.64 -5.71
CA LYS A 364 11.47 3.01 -6.29
C LYS A 364 12.02 1.88 -5.41
N GLU A 365 11.85 1.96 -4.09
CA GLU A 365 12.20 0.89 -3.16
C GLU A 365 11.31 -0.35 -3.38
N LEU A 366 9.99 -0.14 -3.51
CA LEU A 366 9.04 -1.19 -3.85
C LEU A 366 9.37 -1.83 -5.19
N GLN A 367 9.61 -1.02 -6.23
CA GLN A 367 9.99 -1.48 -7.56
C GLN A 367 11.24 -2.35 -7.49
N THR A 368 12.29 -1.90 -6.78
CA THR A 368 13.56 -2.64 -6.65
C THR A 368 13.35 -3.97 -5.93
N ARG A 369 12.69 -3.97 -4.77
CA ARG A 369 12.38 -5.19 -4.00
C ARG A 369 11.62 -6.21 -4.85
N LEU A 370 10.59 -5.77 -5.56
CA LEU A 370 9.80 -6.66 -6.42
C LEU A 370 10.59 -7.13 -7.65
N ARG A 371 11.39 -6.26 -8.27
CA ARG A 371 12.24 -6.61 -9.43
C ARG A 371 13.23 -7.73 -9.07
N ASP A 372 13.82 -7.64 -7.89
CA ASP A 372 14.79 -8.62 -7.40
C ASP A 372 14.09 -9.92 -6.99
N HIS A 373 12.96 -9.84 -6.27
CA HIS A 373 12.10 -10.99 -5.96
C HIS A 373 11.67 -11.76 -7.22
N ARG A 374 11.30 -11.04 -8.29
CA ARG A 374 10.88 -11.63 -9.58
C ARG A 374 12.04 -12.04 -10.49
N LYS A 375 13.29 -11.76 -10.11
CA LYS A 375 14.48 -12.01 -10.94
C LYS A 375 14.34 -11.44 -12.37
N LEU A 376 13.76 -10.24 -12.55
CA LEU A 376 13.43 -9.68 -13.89
C LEU A 376 14.62 -9.48 -14.84
N THR A 377 15.88 -9.62 -14.38
CA THR A 377 17.05 -9.56 -15.26
C THR A 377 17.36 -10.89 -15.96
N TYR A 378 16.70 -11.97 -15.54
CA TYR A 378 16.87 -13.33 -16.06
C TYR A 378 16.30 -13.49 -17.49
N SER A 379 17.01 -14.26 -18.33
CA SER A 379 16.50 -14.77 -19.61
C SER A 379 16.81 -16.28 -19.70
N PRO A 380 15.90 -17.10 -20.27
CA PRO A 380 16.14 -18.53 -20.44
C PRO A 380 17.19 -18.84 -21.53
N VAL A 381 17.54 -17.87 -22.36
CA VAL A 381 18.55 -18.03 -23.41
C VAL A 381 19.95 -17.82 -22.83
N ALA A 382 20.79 -18.85 -22.92
CA ALA A 382 22.15 -18.81 -22.40
C ALA A 382 22.95 -17.60 -22.92
N GLY A 383 23.62 -16.89 -22.01
CA GLY A 383 24.43 -15.71 -22.32
C GLY A 383 23.64 -14.41 -22.52
N ARG A 384 22.31 -14.42 -22.45
CA ARG A 384 21.48 -13.20 -22.52
C ARG A 384 21.08 -12.72 -21.12
N ARG A 385 21.11 -11.41 -20.91
CA ARG A 385 20.66 -10.76 -19.68
C ARG A 385 19.99 -9.42 -20.01
N TRP A 386 18.89 -9.13 -19.33
CA TRP A 386 18.21 -7.85 -19.47
C TRP A 386 18.94 -6.77 -18.67
N VAL A 387 19.16 -5.62 -19.30
CA VAL A 387 19.87 -4.48 -18.71
C VAL A 387 18.94 -3.28 -18.64
N GLY A 388 19.03 -2.50 -17.55
CA GLY A 388 18.28 -1.27 -17.40
C GLY A 388 18.64 -0.25 -18.49
N LEU A 389 17.64 0.52 -18.92
CA LEU A 389 17.78 1.68 -19.79
C LEU A 389 17.72 2.94 -18.91
N PRO A 390 18.81 3.73 -18.81
CA PRO A 390 18.84 4.90 -17.93
C PRO A 390 18.04 6.11 -18.44
N GLN A 391 17.42 6.03 -19.62
CA GLN A 391 16.68 7.14 -20.23
C GLN A 391 15.17 6.99 -20.03
N SER A 392 14.52 8.09 -19.65
CA SER A 392 13.05 8.19 -19.58
C SER A 392 12.44 8.10 -20.98
N ARG A 393 11.34 7.35 -21.10
CA ARG A 393 10.58 7.23 -22.35
C ARG A 393 9.54 8.34 -22.44
N ASP A 394 9.47 9.00 -23.59
CA ASP A 394 8.36 9.91 -23.89
C ASP A 394 7.11 9.09 -24.28
N GLY A 395 6.16 8.92 -23.35
CA GLY A 395 4.85 8.35 -23.67
C GLY A 395 4.09 7.78 -22.47
N HIS A 396 3.18 8.57 -21.90
CA HIS A 396 2.33 8.15 -20.77
C HIS A 396 1.44 6.92 -21.08
N GLU A 397 1.08 6.70 -22.35
CA GLU A 397 0.18 5.59 -22.74
C GLU A 397 0.67 4.22 -22.27
N ALA A 398 1.98 3.97 -22.36
CA ALA A 398 2.57 2.69 -21.98
C ALA A 398 2.46 2.40 -20.48
N THR A 399 2.17 3.42 -19.68
CA THR A 399 2.07 3.36 -18.20
C THR A 399 0.63 3.28 -17.71
N THR A 400 -0.34 3.18 -18.63
CA THR A 400 -1.78 3.09 -18.33
C THR A 400 -2.23 1.65 -18.03
N MET A 401 -3.36 1.50 -17.35
CA MET A 401 -3.99 0.19 -17.13
C MET A 401 -4.55 -0.42 -18.42
N ALA A 402 -4.90 0.40 -19.41
CA ALA A 402 -5.28 -0.08 -20.74
C ALA A 402 -4.12 -0.82 -21.42
N TRP A 403 -2.89 -0.30 -21.29
CA TRP A 403 -1.69 -0.98 -21.78
C TRP A 403 -1.40 -2.28 -21.02
N LEU A 404 -1.60 -2.30 -19.70
CA LEU A 404 -1.48 -3.51 -18.90
C LEU A 404 -2.48 -4.58 -19.34
N ARG A 405 -3.76 -4.24 -19.55
CA ARG A 405 -4.77 -5.19 -20.05
C ARG A 405 -4.43 -5.75 -21.43
N ALA A 406 -3.93 -4.91 -22.33
CA ALA A 406 -3.49 -5.36 -23.65
C ALA A 406 -2.30 -6.34 -23.55
N THR A 407 -1.35 -6.03 -22.66
CA THR A 407 -0.19 -6.90 -22.37
C THR A 407 -0.62 -8.24 -21.78
N ASP A 408 -1.47 -8.22 -20.76
CA ASP A 408 -2.02 -9.40 -20.08
C ASP A 408 -2.71 -10.35 -21.07
N GLN A 409 -3.65 -9.86 -21.87
CA GLN A 409 -4.35 -10.70 -22.86
C GLN A 409 -3.39 -11.28 -23.91
N ALA A 410 -2.45 -10.47 -24.38
CA ALA A 410 -1.54 -10.91 -25.44
C ALA A 410 -0.50 -11.92 -24.91
N MET A 411 -0.04 -11.76 -23.67
CA MET A 411 0.78 -12.75 -22.97
C MET A 411 0.00 -14.03 -22.67
N ALA A 412 -1.26 -13.94 -22.25
CA ALA A 412 -2.10 -15.12 -22.01
C ALA A 412 -2.24 -15.99 -23.25
N ARG A 413 -2.52 -15.38 -24.42
CA ARG A 413 -2.57 -16.09 -25.71
C ARG A 413 -1.22 -16.74 -26.06
N ARG A 414 -0.11 -16.02 -25.89
CA ARG A 414 1.22 -16.55 -26.18
C ARG A 414 1.58 -17.72 -25.26
N LEU A 415 1.22 -17.62 -23.98
CA LEU A 415 1.43 -18.68 -23.00
C LEU A 415 0.56 -19.91 -23.28
N ALA A 416 -0.68 -19.74 -23.72
CA ALA A 416 -1.56 -20.84 -24.12
C ALA A 416 -0.90 -21.72 -25.20
N ASP A 417 -0.23 -21.11 -26.18
CA ASP A 417 0.48 -21.84 -27.24
C ASP A 417 1.77 -22.49 -26.70
N LEU A 418 2.59 -21.72 -25.97
CA LEU A 418 3.86 -22.20 -25.40
C LEU A 418 3.66 -23.37 -24.42
N MET A 419 2.60 -23.37 -23.62
CA MET A 419 2.35 -24.43 -22.63
C MET A 419 2.11 -25.79 -23.28
N LEU A 420 1.48 -25.84 -24.45
CA LEU A 420 1.23 -27.08 -25.18
C LEU A 420 2.45 -27.56 -25.96
N GLU A 421 3.23 -26.62 -26.51
CA GLU A 421 4.47 -26.88 -27.25
C GLU A 421 5.62 -27.34 -26.35
N SER A 422 5.68 -26.85 -25.11
CA SER A 422 6.78 -27.11 -24.16
C SER A 422 6.60 -28.37 -23.31
N LEU A 423 5.46 -29.09 -23.42
CA LEU A 423 5.24 -30.31 -22.65
C LEU A 423 6.30 -31.37 -22.98
N PRO A 424 6.91 -32.00 -21.95
CA PRO A 424 7.95 -32.99 -22.17
C PRO A 424 7.41 -34.19 -22.95
N THR A 425 8.25 -34.75 -23.82
CA THR A 425 7.91 -35.97 -24.54
C THR A 425 8.21 -37.20 -23.68
N LEU A 426 7.52 -38.31 -23.97
CA LEU A 426 7.78 -39.58 -23.30
C LEU A 426 9.26 -40.00 -23.42
N ALA A 427 9.83 -39.83 -24.63
CA ALA A 427 11.21 -40.19 -24.93
C ALA A 427 12.22 -39.36 -24.11
N GLU A 428 11.96 -38.07 -23.89
CA GLU A 428 12.82 -37.21 -23.05
C GLU A 428 12.90 -37.73 -21.61
N ILE A 429 11.76 -38.10 -21.03
CA ILE A 429 11.71 -38.60 -19.65
C ILE A 429 12.33 -40.00 -19.56
N GLU A 430 12.04 -40.89 -20.52
CA GLU A 430 12.59 -42.25 -20.55
C GLU A 430 14.11 -42.27 -20.71
N SER A 431 14.68 -41.30 -21.43
CA SER A 431 16.12 -41.18 -21.64
C SER A 431 16.92 -41.05 -20.33
N GLN A 432 16.28 -40.59 -19.25
CA GLN A 432 16.88 -40.46 -17.92
C GLN A 432 17.12 -41.81 -17.24
N TYR A 433 16.41 -42.86 -17.66
CA TYR A 433 16.46 -44.18 -17.04
C TYR A 433 17.24 -45.18 -17.89
N GLN A 434 17.80 -46.19 -17.22
CA GLN A 434 18.46 -47.31 -17.89
C GLN A 434 17.48 -48.03 -18.83
N GLU A 435 17.97 -48.55 -19.96
CA GLU A 435 17.12 -49.20 -20.99
C GLU A 435 16.19 -50.29 -20.44
N GLN A 436 16.64 -51.05 -19.43
CA GLN A 436 15.87 -52.11 -18.78
C GLN A 436 14.67 -51.59 -17.97
N GLU A 437 14.70 -50.33 -17.52
CA GLU A 437 13.66 -49.72 -16.68
C GLU A 437 12.64 -48.91 -17.50
N ARG A 438 12.97 -48.53 -18.75
CA ARG A 438 12.09 -47.72 -19.62
C ARG A 438 10.67 -48.28 -19.78
N PRO A 439 10.44 -49.59 -20.01
CA PRO A 439 9.09 -50.13 -20.11
C PRO A 439 8.26 -49.98 -18.83
N LYS A 440 8.91 -49.88 -17.66
CA LYS A 440 8.23 -49.66 -16.38
C LYS A 440 7.84 -48.19 -16.20
N VAL A 441 8.68 -47.28 -16.71
CA VAL A 441 8.46 -45.82 -16.70
C VAL A 441 7.32 -45.46 -17.65
N ASP A 442 7.32 -46.02 -18.86
CA ASP A 442 6.27 -45.80 -19.88
C ASP A 442 4.85 -46.01 -19.33
N ARG A 443 4.65 -47.12 -18.60
CA ARG A 443 3.37 -47.47 -17.97
C ARG A 443 2.79 -46.36 -17.09
N VAL A 444 3.64 -45.57 -16.46
CA VAL A 444 3.23 -44.43 -15.60
C VAL A 444 3.22 -43.13 -16.38
N MET A 445 4.24 -42.88 -17.20
CA MET A 445 4.45 -41.61 -17.88
C MET A 445 3.45 -41.37 -18.99
N ALA A 446 3.09 -42.37 -19.79
CA ALA A 446 2.15 -42.19 -20.88
C ALA A 446 0.76 -41.74 -20.39
N PRO A 447 0.13 -42.38 -19.37
CA PRO A 447 -1.11 -41.87 -18.78
C PRO A 447 -0.97 -40.50 -18.09
N ALA A 448 0.16 -40.26 -17.40
CA ALA A 448 0.40 -38.98 -16.72
C ALA A 448 0.51 -37.82 -17.71
N LEU A 449 1.30 -37.97 -18.78
CA LEU A 449 1.44 -36.97 -19.84
C LEU A 449 0.14 -36.77 -20.62
N GLY A 450 -0.64 -37.83 -20.85
CA GLY A 450 -1.97 -37.74 -21.47
C GLY A 450 -2.95 -36.90 -20.62
N ALA A 451 -3.04 -37.21 -19.32
CA ALA A 451 -3.88 -36.46 -18.39
C ALA A 451 -3.44 -35.00 -18.24
N LEU A 452 -2.12 -34.75 -18.18
CA LEU A 452 -1.57 -33.41 -18.13
C LEU A 452 -1.92 -32.62 -19.41
N ARG A 453 -1.70 -33.20 -20.59
CA ARG A 453 -1.99 -32.55 -21.88
C ARG A 453 -3.45 -32.14 -21.99
N ALA A 454 -4.38 -33.00 -21.56
CA ALA A 454 -5.81 -32.67 -21.57
C ALA A 454 -6.13 -31.46 -20.67
N ARG A 455 -5.67 -31.46 -19.42
CA ARG A 455 -5.90 -30.34 -18.47
C ARG A 455 -5.22 -29.04 -18.90
N ILE A 456 -4.03 -29.12 -19.50
CA ILE A 456 -3.33 -27.95 -20.03
C ILE A 456 -4.03 -27.41 -21.28
N ALA A 457 -4.62 -28.27 -22.13
CA ALA A 457 -5.41 -27.82 -23.27
C ALA A 457 -6.65 -27.04 -22.83
N GLU A 458 -7.39 -27.53 -21.83
CA GLU A 458 -8.53 -26.81 -21.23
C GLU A 458 -8.12 -25.44 -20.69
N LEU A 459 -7.00 -25.37 -19.96
CA LEU A 459 -6.45 -24.11 -19.45
C LEU A 459 -6.01 -23.17 -20.58
N ALA A 460 -5.38 -23.70 -21.63
CA ALA A 460 -4.92 -22.93 -22.78
C ALA A 460 -6.10 -22.33 -23.56
N ASP A 461 -7.19 -23.07 -23.72
CA ASP A 461 -8.42 -22.57 -24.36
C ASP A 461 -9.02 -21.42 -23.55
N GLU A 462 -9.08 -21.53 -22.22
CA GLU A 462 -9.53 -20.43 -21.36
C GLU A 462 -8.65 -19.18 -21.48
N LEU A 463 -7.32 -19.33 -21.55
CA LEU A 463 -6.38 -18.21 -21.68
C LEU A 463 -6.48 -17.48 -23.04
N ARG A 464 -7.02 -18.13 -24.07
CA ARG A 464 -7.21 -17.51 -25.39
C ARG A 464 -8.40 -16.55 -25.41
N ASP A 465 -9.41 -16.87 -24.59
CA ASP A 465 -10.61 -16.07 -24.44
C ASP A 465 -10.34 -14.79 -23.65
N PRO A 466 -11.02 -13.68 -23.98
CA PRO A 466 -10.90 -12.46 -23.19
C PRO A 466 -11.55 -12.66 -21.81
N PRO A 467 -10.90 -12.20 -20.72
CA PRO A 467 -11.48 -12.30 -19.38
C PRO A 467 -12.72 -11.40 -19.26
N ARG A 468 -13.53 -11.66 -18.23
CA ARG A 468 -14.66 -10.81 -17.87
C ARG A 468 -14.19 -9.38 -17.60
N GLU A 469 -15.10 -8.41 -17.77
CA GLU A 469 -14.80 -7.01 -17.48
C GLU A 469 -14.24 -6.84 -16.07
N GLY A 470 -13.13 -6.11 -15.95
CA GLY A 470 -12.43 -5.91 -14.68
C GLY A 470 -11.47 -7.03 -14.27
N ALA A 471 -11.51 -8.21 -14.88
CA ALA A 471 -10.58 -9.32 -14.61
C ALA A 471 -9.35 -9.30 -15.56
N PHE A 472 -8.36 -10.12 -15.22
CA PHE A 472 -7.15 -10.36 -16.02
C PHE A 472 -7.04 -11.84 -16.36
N ALA A 473 -6.54 -12.16 -17.54
CA ALA A 473 -6.39 -13.51 -18.04
C ALA A 473 -5.29 -14.28 -17.27
N LEU A 474 -4.21 -13.60 -16.88
CA LEU A 474 -3.09 -14.23 -16.18
C LEU A 474 -3.32 -14.41 -14.67
N ASP A 475 -4.45 -13.93 -14.13
CA ASP A 475 -4.69 -13.95 -12.68
C ASP A 475 -4.56 -15.37 -12.11
N ARG A 476 -3.67 -15.53 -11.12
CA ARG A 476 -3.37 -16.79 -10.41
C ARG A 476 -2.87 -17.94 -11.30
N LEU A 477 -2.38 -17.66 -12.51
CA LEU A 477 -1.98 -18.69 -13.46
C LEU A 477 -0.92 -19.66 -12.90
N ALA A 478 0.07 -19.16 -12.14
CA ALA A 478 1.09 -20.02 -11.53
C ALA A 478 0.49 -21.02 -10.52
N LEU A 479 -0.42 -20.57 -9.65
CA LEU A 479 -1.14 -21.43 -8.71
C LEU A 479 -1.96 -22.49 -9.43
N ARG A 480 -2.67 -22.09 -10.49
CA ARG A 480 -3.49 -23.01 -11.30
C ARG A 480 -2.65 -24.12 -11.91
N LEU A 481 -1.48 -23.80 -12.46
CA LEU A 481 -0.56 -24.79 -13.03
C LEU A 481 0.01 -25.72 -11.97
N VAL A 482 0.43 -25.19 -10.83
CA VAL A 482 0.92 -26.01 -9.70
C VAL A 482 -0.18 -26.98 -9.24
N ASN A 483 -1.43 -26.53 -9.17
CA ASN A 483 -2.57 -27.39 -8.84
C ASN A 483 -2.82 -28.47 -9.90
N VAL A 484 -2.78 -28.13 -11.19
CA VAL A 484 -2.90 -29.10 -12.29
C VAL A 484 -1.81 -30.17 -12.19
N ILE A 485 -0.56 -29.79 -11.95
CA ILE A 485 0.56 -30.72 -11.79
C ILE A 485 0.35 -31.61 -10.55
N SER A 486 -0.05 -31.03 -9.42
CA SER A 486 -0.32 -31.76 -8.17
C SER A 486 -1.46 -32.77 -8.33
N ASP A 487 -2.53 -32.39 -9.03
CA ASP A 487 -3.68 -33.25 -9.28
C ASP A 487 -3.31 -34.44 -10.16
N VAL A 488 -2.55 -34.22 -11.24
CA VAL A 488 -2.06 -35.32 -12.11
C VAL A 488 -1.17 -36.27 -11.31
N ARG A 489 -0.26 -35.74 -10.49
CA ARG A 489 0.59 -36.55 -9.60
C ARG A 489 -0.24 -37.39 -8.62
N LYS A 490 -1.27 -36.82 -8.00
CA LYS A 490 -2.17 -37.57 -7.09
C LYS A 490 -2.98 -38.62 -7.85
N GLN A 491 -3.47 -38.30 -9.04
CA GLN A 491 -4.31 -39.16 -9.86
C GLN A 491 -3.57 -40.37 -10.42
N VAL A 492 -2.31 -40.21 -10.84
CA VAL A 492 -1.54 -41.25 -11.55
C VAL A 492 -0.37 -41.78 -10.71
N MET A 493 0.27 -40.96 -9.88
CA MET A 493 1.53 -41.32 -9.21
C MET A 493 1.43 -41.38 -7.68
N GLY A 494 0.22 -41.56 -7.17
CA GLY A 494 -0.03 -41.72 -5.73
C GLY A 494 0.63 -42.98 -5.16
N SER A 495 1.14 -42.88 -3.93
CA SER A 495 1.81 -43.99 -3.23
C SER A 495 0.88 -45.19 -2.92
N LYS A 496 -0.42 -44.95 -2.83
CA LYS A 496 -1.46 -45.97 -2.58
C LYS A 496 -2.21 -46.39 -3.85
N LEU A 497 -1.85 -45.85 -5.01
CA LEU A 497 -2.56 -46.12 -6.25
C LEU A 497 -2.30 -47.55 -6.71
N ILE A 498 -3.36 -48.29 -6.99
CA ILE A 498 -3.32 -49.67 -7.48
C ILE A 498 -3.21 -49.63 -9.00
N TRP A 499 -2.22 -50.34 -9.55
CA TRP A 499 -1.95 -50.50 -10.97
C TRP A 499 -2.17 -51.96 -11.39
N THR A 500 -2.82 -52.16 -12.53
CA THR A 500 -3.02 -53.47 -13.16
C THR A 500 -2.93 -53.33 -14.68
N ILE A 501 -2.73 -54.46 -15.37
CA ILE A 501 -2.77 -54.52 -16.83
C ILE A 501 -3.80 -55.56 -17.25
N VAL A 502 -4.71 -55.16 -18.13
CA VAL A 502 -5.77 -56.04 -18.68
C VAL A 502 -5.87 -55.80 -20.18
N ALA A 503 -5.84 -56.88 -20.96
CA ALA A 503 -5.94 -56.84 -22.43
C ALA A 503 -4.94 -55.88 -23.11
N GLY A 504 -3.74 -55.72 -22.52
CA GLY A 504 -2.70 -54.82 -23.04
C GLY A 504 -2.84 -53.35 -22.63
N GLU A 505 -3.93 -52.98 -21.95
CA GLU A 505 -4.13 -51.63 -21.41
C GLU A 505 -3.75 -51.57 -19.92
N THR A 506 -3.11 -50.47 -19.53
CA THR A 506 -2.77 -50.20 -18.14
C THR A 506 -3.93 -49.47 -17.46
N LEU A 507 -4.42 -50.02 -16.35
CA LEU A 507 -5.48 -49.43 -15.52
C LEU A 507 -4.91 -49.07 -14.15
N PHE A 508 -5.45 -48.01 -13.54
CA PHE A 508 -5.07 -47.61 -12.19
C PHE A 508 -6.26 -47.03 -11.41
N ALA A 509 -6.27 -47.27 -10.11
CA ALA A 509 -7.38 -46.94 -9.22
C ALA A 509 -6.89 -46.55 -7.83
N ALA A 510 -7.63 -45.64 -7.17
CA ALA A 510 -7.34 -45.21 -5.80
C ALA A 510 -7.60 -46.28 -4.74
N ASP A 511 -8.54 -47.19 -5.02
CA ASP A 511 -8.94 -48.29 -4.15
C ASP A 511 -9.47 -49.48 -4.97
N GLU A 512 -9.63 -50.63 -4.31
CA GLU A 512 -10.10 -51.88 -4.91
C GLU A 512 -11.52 -51.77 -5.49
N ASN A 513 -12.38 -50.91 -4.94
CA ASN A 513 -13.76 -50.74 -5.41
C ASN A 513 -13.79 -49.97 -6.75
N SER A 514 -13.00 -48.90 -6.84
CA SER A 514 -12.78 -48.14 -8.05
C SER A 514 -12.15 -49.02 -9.13
N LEU A 515 -11.21 -49.89 -8.75
CA LEU A 515 -10.64 -50.89 -9.67
C LEU A 515 -11.70 -51.87 -10.16
N ALA A 516 -12.55 -52.40 -9.27
CA ALA A 516 -13.63 -53.31 -9.65
C ALA A 516 -14.58 -52.67 -10.67
N ARG A 517 -14.99 -51.42 -10.44
CA ARG A 517 -15.84 -50.67 -11.37
C ARG A 517 -15.18 -50.46 -12.73
N GLN A 518 -13.90 -50.09 -12.75
CA GLN A 518 -13.16 -49.93 -14.02
C GLN A 518 -13.05 -51.23 -14.81
N LEU A 519 -12.74 -52.34 -14.13
CA LEU A 519 -12.64 -53.66 -14.76
C LEU A 519 -13.97 -54.13 -15.37
N ILE A 520 -15.09 -53.87 -14.68
CA ILE A 520 -16.43 -54.17 -15.18
C ILE A 520 -16.78 -53.27 -16.37
N ALA A 521 -16.53 -51.97 -16.26
CA ALA A 521 -16.78 -51.02 -17.35
C ALA A 521 -15.99 -51.37 -18.62
N LYS A 522 -14.75 -51.86 -18.45
CA LYS A 522 -13.90 -52.35 -19.53
C LYS A 522 -14.26 -53.76 -20.03
N LYS A 523 -15.27 -54.41 -19.44
CA LYS A 523 -15.68 -55.79 -19.79
C LYS A 523 -14.49 -56.76 -19.73
N ALA A 524 -13.64 -56.61 -18.72
CA ALA A 524 -12.42 -57.37 -18.58
C ALA A 524 -12.71 -58.88 -18.55
N ALA A 525 -11.99 -59.66 -19.37
CA ALA A 525 -12.08 -61.12 -19.36
C ALA A 525 -11.35 -61.69 -18.13
N LEU A 526 -12.06 -61.75 -17.00
CA LEU A 526 -11.54 -62.19 -15.71
C LEU A 526 -12.03 -63.61 -15.37
N PHE A 527 -11.19 -64.35 -14.66
CA PHE A 527 -11.41 -65.77 -14.34
C PHE A 527 -11.13 -66.05 -12.86
N LEU A 528 -11.78 -67.08 -12.34
CA LEU A 528 -11.42 -67.70 -11.07
C LEU A 528 -10.28 -68.71 -11.29
N ARG A 529 -9.60 -69.12 -10.21
CA ARG A 529 -8.54 -70.14 -10.26
C ARG A 529 -9.00 -71.47 -10.87
N THR A 530 -10.30 -71.77 -10.75
CA THR A 530 -10.96 -72.96 -11.30
C THR A 530 -11.12 -72.92 -12.82
N GLY A 531 -10.81 -71.79 -13.47
CA GLY A 531 -11.01 -71.57 -14.90
C GLY A 531 -12.43 -71.14 -15.30
N GLN A 532 -13.28 -70.84 -14.31
CA GLN A 532 -14.58 -70.21 -14.56
C GLN A 532 -14.41 -68.74 -14.95
N ARG A 533 -15.10 -68.30 -16.00
CA ARG A 533 -15.13 -66.91 -16.47
C ARG A 533 -16.17 -66.11 -15.67
N LEU A 534 -15.77 -64.94 -15.19
CA LEU A 534 -16.67 -64.01 -14.51
C LEU A 534 -17.58 -63.35 -15.55
N VAL A 535 -18.88 -63.48 -15.34
CA VAL A 535 -19.93 -62.86 -16.16
C VAL A 535 -20.46 -61.66 -15.38
N PHE A 536 -20.09 -60.45 -15.83
CA PHE A 536 -20.59 -59.23 -15.23
C PHE A 536 -22.03 -58.98 -15.66
N VAL A 537 -22.92 -58.75 -14.70
CA VAL A 537 -24.36 -58.60 -14.96
C VAL A 537 -24.89 -57.28 -14.41
N ASP A 538 -25.82 -56.67 -15.15
CA ASP A 538 -26.76 -55.67 -14.62
C ASP A 538 -28.15 -56.30 -14.54
N GLY A 539 -29.12 -55.64 -13.90
CA GLY A 539 -30.47 -56.21 -13.69
C GLY A 539 -31.20 -56.70 -14.96
N ALA A 540 -30.72 -56.37 -16.17
CA ALA A 540 -31.30 -56.79 -17.44
C ALA A 540 -30.53 -57.92 -18.15
N GLY A 541 -29.30 -58.24 -17.72
CA GLY A 541 -28.48 -59.26 -18.39
C GLY A 541 -26.98 -59.11 -18.20
N PRO A 542 -26.17 -59.90 -18.94
CA PRO A 542 -24.73 -59.70 -19.00
C PRO A 542 -24.37 -58.34 -19.62
N ILE A 543 -23.49 -57.58 -18.95
CA ILE A 543 -23.01 -56.26 -19.38
C ILE A 543 -22.18 -56.36 -20.67
N ASP A 544 -21.48 -57.48 -20.84
CA ASP A 544 -20.78 -57.80 -22.08
C ASP A 544 -21.75 -58.48 -23.06
N GLN A 545 -22.18 -57.77 -24.09
CA GLN A 545 -23.06 -58.34 -25.12
C GLN A 545 -22.32 -59.23 -26.13
N SER A 546 -20.98 -59.29 -26.07
CA SER A 546 -20.20 -60.15 -26.96
C SER A 546 -20.17 -61.62 -26.53
N ILE A 547 -20.58 -61.92 -25.28
CA ILE A 547 -20.64 -63.29 -24.78
C ILE A 547 -21.98 -63.96 -25.12
N GLN A 548 -21.91 -65.22 -25.56
CA GLN A 548 -23.10 -66.06 -25.78
C GLN A 548 -23.21 -67.10 -24.67
N LEU A 549 -24.36 -67.17 -24.02
CA LEU A 549 -24.67 -68.24 -23.07
C LEU A 549 -25.18 -69.47 -23.82
N ARG A 550 -24.63 -70.64 -23.52
CA ARG A 550 -24.99 -71.91 -24.13
C ARG A 550 -25.17 -73.01 -23.10
N THR A 551 -26.07 -73.96 -23.35
CA THR A 551 -26.16 -75.19 -22.56
C THR A 551 -24.93 -76.06 -22.76
N LEU A 552 -24.73 -77.08 -21.92
CA LEU A 552 -23.68 -78.09 -22.12
C LEU A 552 -23.82 -78.85 -23.46
N ALA A 553 -25.03 -78.89 -24.03
CA ALA A 553 -25.31 -79.45 -25.35
C ALA A 553 -25.05 -78.46 -26.51
N GLY A 554 -24.72 -77.20 -26.22
CA GLY A 554 -24.35 -76.18 -27.21
C GLY A 554 -25.50 -75.30 -27.70
N GLU A 555 -26.72 -75.45 -27.16
CA GLU A 555 -27.90 -74.65 -27.51
C GLU A 555 -27.85 -73.25 -26.85
N PRO A 556 -28.26 -72.18 -27.54
CA PRO A 556 -28.25 -70.82 -26.98
C PRO A 556 -29.27 -70.67 -25.83
N VAL A 557 -28.83 -70.04 -24.72
CA VAL A 557 -29.64 -69.78 -23.53
C VAL A 557 -30.02 -68.31 -23.49
N VAL A 558 -31.32 -68.01 -23.36
CA VAL A 558 -31.84 -66.65 -23.17
C VAL A 558 -31.75 -66.27 -21.69
N TRP A 559 -31.40 -65.02 -21.39
CA TRP A 559 -31.28 -64.52 -20.02
C TRP A 559 -32.64 -64.46 -19.31
N GLY A 560 -32.72 -65.00 -18.08
CA GLY A 560 -33.86 -64.93 -17.18
C GLY A 560 -33.48 -65.26 -15.72
N ASP A 561 -34.47 -65.29 -14.82
CA ASP A 561 -34.24 -65.45 -13.37
C ASP A 561 -33.52 -66.76 -13.00
N ASP A 562 -33.83 -67.86 -13.70
CA ASP A 562 -33.17 -69.16 -13.50
C ASP A 562 -31.75 -69.21 -14.09
N THR A 563 -31.44 -68.38 -15.09
CA THR A 563 -30.14 -68.40 -15.79
C THR A 563 -28.99 -68.02 -14.86
N LYS A 564 -29.25 -67.14 -13.89
CA LYS A 564 -28.25 -66.71 -12.90
C LYS A 564 -27.82 -67.88 -12.00
N GLY A 565 -28.80 -68.65 -11.49
CA GLY A 565 -28.53 -69.84 -10.68
C GLY A 565 -27.88 -70.97 -11.48
N GLN A 566 -28.24 -71.14 -12.75
CA GLN A 566 -27.62 -72.12 -13.65
C GLN A 566 -26.16 -71.79 -14.01
N LEU A 567 -25.82 -70.49 -14.12
CA LEU A 567 -24.44 -70.04 -14.27
C LEU A 567 -23.61 -70.35 -13.01
N ASP A 568 -24.11 -70.00 -11.83
CA ASP A 568 -23.40 -70.27 -10.56
C ASP A 568 -23.26 -71.79 -10.28
N ALA A 569 -24.22 -72.60 -10.72
CA ALA A 569 -24.15 -74.07 -10.68
C ALA A 569 -23.24 -74.70 -11.76
N GLY A 570 -22.70 -73.89 -12.69
CA GLY A 570 -21.80 -74.35 -13.76
C GLY A 570 -22.48 -75.15 -14.88
N GLN A 571 -23.80 -75.02 -15.04
CA GLN A 571 -24.61 -75.73 -16.05
C GLN A 571 -24.69 -74.97 -17.38
N VAL A 572 -24.20 -73.73 -17.42
CA VAL A 572 -24.18 -72.85 -18.60
C VAL A 572 -22.72 -72.54 -18.99
N LEU A 573 -22.43 -72.69 -20.28
CA LEU A 573 -21.17 -72.29 -20.90
C LEU A 573 -21.26 -70.87 -21.42
N VAL A 574 -20.21 -70.10 -21.20
CA VAL A 574 -19.98 -68.76 -21.73
C VAL A 574 -19.06 -68.89 -22.93
N ARG A 575 -19.58 -68.66 -24.13
CA ARG A 575 -18.79 -68.54 -25.35
C ARG A 575 -18.33 -67.11 -25.50
N ASP A 576 -17.02 -66.92 -25.62
CA ASP A 576 -16.45 -65.59 -25.80
C ASP A 576 -16.38 -65.15 -27.27
N ALA A 577 -15.92 -63.91 -27.50
CA ALA A 577 -15.77 -63.35 -28.84
C ALA A 577 -14.76 -64.11 -29.73
N SER A 578 -13.83 -64.88 -29.16
CA SER A 578 -12.91 -65.75 -29.90
C SER A 578 -13.53 -67.08 -30.31
N GLY A 579 -14.75 -67.36 -29.83
CA GLY A 579 -15.49 -68.57 -30.09
C GLY A 579 -15.19 -69.71 -29.12
N GLN A 580 -14.39 -69.47 -28.06
CA GLN A 580 -14.01 -70.46 -27.06
C GLN A 580 -15.06 -70.53 -25.93
N ASN A 581 -15.35 -71.74 -25.44
CA ASN A 581 -16.36 -71.98 -24.40
C ASN A 581 -15.71 -72.14 -23.02
N PHE A 582 -16.19 -71.40 -22.03
CA PHE A 582 -15.78 -71.47 -20.62
C PHE A 582 -16.98 -71.74 -19.72
N ARG A 583 -16.79 -72.27 -18.52
CA ARG A 583 -17.86 -72.27 -17.51
C ARG A 583 -18.00 -70.85 -16.95
N GLY A 584 -19.22 -70.32 -16.85
CA GLY A 584 -19.46 -68.98 -16.30
C GLY A 584 -19.71 -69.00 -14.79
N VAL A 585 -19.46 -67.88 -14.11
CA VAL A 585 -19.94 -67.56 -12.75
C VAL A 585 -20.41 -66.12 -12.73
N VAL A 586 -21.52 -65.83 -12.07
CA VAL A 586 -22.07 -64.48 -12.02
C VAL A 586 -21.23 -63.61 -11.09
N SER A 587 -20.93 -62.38 -11.52
CA SER A 587 -20.20 -61.42 -10.71
C SER A 587 -20.78 -60.02 -10.88
N ASP A 588 -20.85 -59.28 -9.80
CA ASP A 588 -21.13 -57.84 -9.81
C ASP A 588 -19.93 -57.06 -9.23
N VAL A 589 -20.11 -55.74 -9.06
CA VAL A 589 -19.09 -54.85 -8.48
C VAL A 589 -18.69 -55.27 -7.08
N GLY A 590 -19.64 -55.67 -6.23
CA GLY A 590 -19.37 -56.06 -4.83
C GLY A 590 -18.60 -57.37 -4.75
N HIS A 591 -19.00 -58.36 -5.55
CA HIS A 591 -18.31 -59.63 -5.72
C HIS A 591 -16.87 -59.45 -6.20
N LEU A 592 -16.62 -58.52 -7.13
CA LEU A 592 -15.28 -58.27 -7.64
C LEU A 592 -14.44 -57.46 -6.64
N PHE A 593 -15.01 -56.48 -5.96
CA PHE A 593 -14.36 -55.71 -4.90
C PHE A 593 -13.80 -56.63 -3.80
N LEU A 594 -14.62 -57.54 -3.26
CA LEU A 594 -14.20 -58.47 -2.21
C LEU A 594 -13.02 -59.37 -2.65
N ARG A 595 -12.98 -59.74 -3.93
CA ARG A 595 -11.91 -60.58 -4.52
C ARG A 595 -10.65 -59.81 -4.89
N LEU A 596 -10.72 -58.47 -4.94
CA LEU A 596 -9.57 -57.60 -5.19
C LEU A 596 -8.84 -57.20 -3.89
N LEU A 597 -9.47 -57.37 -2.72
CA LEU A 597 -8.87 -57.07 -1.42
C LEU A 597 -7.55 -57.86 -1.20
N PRO A 598 -6.54 -57.29 -0.52
CA PRO A 598 -5.27 -57.97 -0.24
C PRO A 598 -5.44 -59.32 0.47
N GLU A 599 -6.40 -59.41 1.38
CA GLU A 599 -6.71 -60.57 2.23
C GLU A 599 -7.60 -61.61 1.55
N ALA A 600 -8.05 -61.36 0.31
CA ALA A 600 -8.94 -62.25 -0.42
C ALA A 600 -8.33 -63.64 -0.63
N THR A 601 -9.05 -64.68 -0.21
CA THR A 601 -8.72 -66.09 -0.44
C THR A 601 -9.03 -66.48 -1.89
N ASP A 602 -10.13 -65.97 -2.45
CA ASP A 602 -10.55 -66.20 -3.82
C ASP A 602 -10.08 -65.06 -4.73
N ARG A 603 -9.00 -65.32 -5.48
CA ARG A 603 -8.27 -64.30 -6.27
C ARG A 603 -8.67 -64.32 -7.74
N ILE A 604 -8.43 -63.20 -8.41
CA ILE A 604 -8.75 -62.99 -9.83
C ILE A 604 -7.57 -63.35 -10.74
N TYR A 605 -7.88 -63.97 -11.88
CA TYR A 605 -6.96 -64.42 -12.91
C TYR A 605 -7.33 -63.85 -14.30
N VAL A 606 -6.34 -63.74 -15.17
CA VAL A 606 -6.47 -63.37 -16.59
C VAL A 606 -5.86 -64.47 -17.45
N LEU A 607 -6.46 -64.73 -18.62
CA LEU A 607 -5.97 -65.71 -19.57
C LEU A 607 -4.86 -65.08 -20.44
N GLN A 608 -3.62 -65.56 -20.32
CA GLN A 608 -2.48 -65.14 -21.14
C GLN A 608 -1.83 -66.38 -21.77
N GLU A 609 -1.69 -66.39 -23.10
CA GLU A 609 -1.06 -67.49 -23.86
C GLU A 609 -1.64 -68.89 -23.51
N GLY A 610 -2.97 -68.96 -23.29
CA GLY A 610 -3.67 -70.21 -22.95
C GLY A 610 -3.54 -70.66 -21.49
N SER A 611 -2.84 -69.90 -20.63
CA SER A 611 -2.68 -70.19 -19.21
C SER A 611 -3.31 -69.11 -18.33
N LEU A 612 -3.92 -69.50 -17.22
CA LEU A 612 -4.47 -68.56 -16.23
C LEU A 612 -3.36 -68.02 -15.34
N ARG A 613 -3.09 -66.71 -15.45
CA ARG A 613 -2.15 -66.00 -14.59
C ARG A 613 -2.90 -65.08 -13.64
N ARG A 614 -2.37 -64.89 -12.43
CA ARG A 614 -2.98 -63.97 -11.46
C ARG A 614 -3.02 -62.56 -12.07
N LEU A 615 -4.11 -61.84 -11.87
CA LEU A 615 -4.21 -60.43 -12.26
C LEU A 615 -3.07 -59.65 -11.58
N PRO A 616 -2.14 -59.04 -12.35
CA PRO A 616 -1.04 -58.28 -11.78
C PRO A 616 -1.59 -57.07 -11.02
N ARG A 617 -1.10 -56.86 -9.80
CA ARG A 617 -1.58 -55.79 -8.93
C ARG A 617 -0.37 -55.19 -8.22
N ASP A 618 0.08 -54.05 -8.74
CA ASP A 618 1.18 -53.28 -8.17
C ASP A 618 0.63 -52.05 -7.45
N VAL A 619 1.23 -51.65 -6.33
CA VAL A 619 0.78 -50.46 -5.57
C VAL A 619 1.89 -49.42 -5.55
N GLY A 620 1.54 -48.17 -5.82
CA GLY A 620 2.49 -47.05 -5.73
C GLY A 620 3.55 -47.06 -6.84
N TRP A 621 3.21 -47.55 -8.03
CA TRP A 621 4.19 -47.74 -9.12
C TRP A 621 4.93 -46.45 -9.51
N GLY A 622 4.25 -45.29 -9.45
CA GLY A 622 4.86 -43.98 -9.68
C GLY A 622 5.89 -43.54 -8.62
N ARG A 623 5.96 -44.24 -7.47
CA ARG A 623 6.90 -43.98 -6.36
C ARG A 623 8.01 -45.03 -6.25
N VAL A 624 8.07 -45.98 -7.19
CA VAL A 624 9.12 -46.99 -7.23
C VAL A 624 10.44 -46.33 -7.62
N LYS A 625 11.51 -46.61 -6.86
CA LYS A 625 12.86 -46.11 -7.17
C LYS A 625 13.47 -46.95 -8.30
N LEU A 626 13.74 -46.31 -9.44
CA LEU A 626 14.31 -46.93 -10.64
C LEU A 626 15.71 -46.37 -10.93
N LYS A 627 16.55 -47.14 -11.61
CA LYS A 627 17.94 -46.77 -11.90
C LYS A 627 18.02 -45.72 -13.01
N LEU A 628 18.78 -44.66 -12.75
CA LEU A 628 19.08 -43.60 -13.72
C LEU A 628 20.30 -43.93 -14.59
N MET A 629 20.41 -43.26 -15.73
CA MET A 629 21.61 -43.24 -16.58
C MET A 629 22.77 -42.53 -15.89
N ALA A 630 24.00 -42.97 -16.14
CA ALA A 630 25.21 -42.50 -15.45
C ALA A 630 25.82 -41.19 -16.01
N VAL A 631 25.04 -40.37 -16.73
CA VAL A 631 25.55 -39.15 -17.35
C VAL A 631 25.71 -38.03 -16.32
N GLU A 632 26.80 -37.26 -16.48
CA GLU A 632 27.24 -36.15 -15.64
C GLU A 632 26.08 -35.24 -15.22
N ALA A 633 26.15 -34.79 -13.97
CA ALA A 633 25.20 -33.85 -13.41
C ALA A 633 25.11 -32.60 -14.30
N GLU A 634 24.01 -32.42 -15.02
CA GLU A 634 23.46 -31.06 -15.09
C GLU A 634 23.36 -30.63 -13.62
N ARG A 635 24.14 -29.60 -13.25
CA ARG A 635 24.04 -28.96 -11.93
C ARG A 635 22.55 -28.87 -11.63
N ALA A 636 22.09 -29.58 -10.60
CA ALA A 636 20.75 -29.35 -10.10
C ALA A 636 20.68 -27.84 -9.86
N ASP A 637 19.76 -27.15 -10.54
CA ASP A 637 19.54 -25.74 -10.30
C ASP A 637 19.38 -25.62 -8.78
N GLU A 638 20.27 -24.89 -8.09
CA GLU A 638 20.34 -24.85 -6.62
C GLU A 638 18.99 -24.44 -5.98
N ASP A 639 18.12 -23.81 -6.78
CA ASP A 639 16.73 -23.44 -6.47
C ASP A 639 15.73 -24.63 -6.40
N GLU A 640 16.09 -25.87 -6.83
CA GLU A 640 15.18 -27.03 -6.91
C GLU A 640 15.14 -27.92 -5.63
N ALA A 641 16.07 -27.73 -4.69
CA ALA A 641 16.30 -28.68 -3.58
C ALA A 641 15.44 -28.45 -2.31
N GLU A 642 14.73 -27.33 -2.19
CA GLU A 642 14.14 -26.92 -0.89
C GLU A 642 12.72 -27.44 -0.59
N GLU A 643 11.95 -27.97 -1.55
CA GLU A 643 10.49 -28.13 -1.37
C GLU A 643 9.98 -29.52 -0.99
N ASP A 644 10.71 -30.61 -1.24
CA ASP A 644 10.13 -31.96 -1.11
C ASP A 644 10.38 -32.65 0.25
N GLY A 645 11.13 -32.04 1.19
CA GLY A 645 11.45 -32.68 2.47
C GLY A 645 12.21 -34.01 2.35
N GLU A 646 12.64 -34.39 1.14
CA GLU A 646 13.63 -35.43 0.92
C GLU A 646 14.99 -34.83 1.28
N ALA A 647 15.57 -35.34 2.36
CA ALA A 647 16.86 -34.93 2.89
C ALA A 647 17.86 -34.65 1.75
N VAL A 648 18.54 -33.50 1.86
CA VAL A 648 19.75 -33.16 1.11
C VAL A 648 20.60 -34.42 1.02
N GLN A 649 20.61 -35.06 -0.15
CA GLN A 649 21.44 -36.24 -0.35
C GLN A 649 22.88 -35.74 -0.23
N GLU A 650 23.61 -36.25 0.76
CA GLU A 650 25.04 -36.01 0.92
C GLU A 650 25.74 -36.16 -0.45
N PRO A 651 26.75 -35.33 -0.76
CA PRO A 651 27.47 -35.43 -2.04
C PRO A 651 28.11 -36.82 -2.15
N GLN A 652 27.44 -37.72 -2.88
CA GLN A 652 27.87 -39.10 -3.06
C GLN A 652 29.03 -39.19 -4.05
N GLN A 653 29.99 -40.07 -3.74
CA GLN A 653 31.20 -40.30 -4.51
C GLN A 653 30.90 -40.73 -5.96
N PRO A 654 31.73 -40.31 -6.94
CA PRO A 654 31.58 -40.66 -8.34
C PRO A 654 31.63 -42.18 -8.54
N GLY A 655 30.59 -42.76 -9.17
CA GLY A 655 30.53 -44.17 -9.54
C GLY A 655 29.39 -45.01 -8.92
N GLN A 656 28.61 -44.48 -7.98
CA GLN A 656 27.44 -45.19 -7.44
C GLN A 656 26.19 -45.06 -8.33
N PRO A 657 25.37 -46.12 -8.49
CA PRO A 657 24.14 -46.06 -9.28
C PRO A 657 23.11 -45.13 -8.62
N ARG A 658 22.67 -44.12 -9.37
CA ARG A 658 21.63 -43.18 -8.93
C ARG A 658 20.23 -43.75 -9.16
N TYR A 659 19.30 -43.42 -8.26
CA TYR A 659 17.91 -43.83 -8.35
C TYR A 659 16.98 -42.62 -8.24
N ALA A 660 15.89 -42.61 -9.01
CA ALA A 660 14.80 -41.66 -8.83
C ALA A 660 13.46 -42.35 -9.08
N THR A 661 12.39 -41.73 -8.58
CA THR A 661 11.03 -42.21 -8.86
C THR A 661 10.49 -41.55 -10.14
N PRO A 662 9.61 -42.24 -10.89
CA PRO A 662 8.88 -41.64 -12.02
C PRO A 662 8.23 -40.31 -11.65
N ASP A 663 7.61 -40.21 -10.47
CA ASP A 663 7.01 -38.97 -9.95
C ASP A 663 8.01 -37.82 -9.83
N THR A 664 9.17 -38.06 -9.24
CA THR A 664 10.22 -37.03 -9.05
C THR A 664 10.71 -36.51 -10.39
N VAL A 665 10.99 -37.40 -11.35
CA VAL A 665 11.48 -37.00 -12.67
C VAL A 665 10.38 -36.29 -13.47
N PHE A 666 9.15 -36.81 -13.46
CA PHE A 666 8.00 -36.15 -14.08
C PHE A 666 7.81 -34.73 -13.52
N HIS A 667 7.79 -34.60 -12.19
CA HIS A 667 7.59 -33.31 -11.54
C HIS A 667 8.67 -32.30 -11.95
N ARG A 668 9.95 -32.70 -11.97
CA ARG A 668 11.07 -31.86 -12.41
C ARG A 668 10.89 -31.38 -13.86
N PHE A 669 10.68 -32.30 -14.80
CA PHE A 669 10.53 -31.95 -16.22
C PHE A 669 9.32 -31.04 -16.46
N VAL A 670 8.16 -31.39 -15.91
CA VAL A 670 6.93 -30.62 -16.09
C VAL A 670 7.02 -29.24 -15.44
N ARG A 671 7.62 -29.14 -14.24
CA ARG A 671 7.85 -27.85 -13.56
C ARG A 671 8.77 -26.96 -14.40
N ARG A 672 9.87 -27.52 -14.93
CA ARG A 672 10.81 -26.81 -15.81
C ARG A 672 10.12 -26.34 -17.09
N SER A 673 9.30 -27.19 -17.72
CA SER A 673 8.57 -26.85 -18.95
C SER A 673 7.49 -25.79 -18.74
N LEU A 674 6.66 -25.92 -17.70
CA LEU A 674 5.45 -25.09 -17.55
C LEU A 674 5.67 -23.81 -16.71
N LEU A 675 6.56 -23.83 -15.71
CA LEU A 675 6.73 -22.68 -14.80
C LEU A 675 7.88 -21.76 -15.21
N ARG A 676 8.97 -22.28 -15.79
CA ARG A 676 10.14 -21.48 -16.20
C ARG A 676 9.78 -20.39 -17.22
N PRO A 677 8.92 -20.62 -18.22
CA PRO A 677 8.50 -19.55 -19.13
C PRO A 677 7.83 -18.38 -18.40
N LEU A 678 7.08 -18.64 -17.32
CA LEU A 678 6.39 -17.60 -16.55
C LEU A 678 7.34 -16.67 -15.79
N ALA A 679 8.55 -17.13 -15.49
CA ALA A 679 9.59 -16.31 -14.87
C ALA A 679 10.33 -15.42 -15.89
N ALA A 680 10.24 -15.73 -17.19
CA ALA A 680 10.88 -14.98 -18.26
C ALA A 680 9.97 -13.88 -18.83
N LEU A 681 9.39 -13.06 -17.95
CA LEU A 681 8.42 -12.02 -18.33
C LEU A 681 8.94 -11.03 -19.39
N PRO A 682 10.19 -10.54 -19.33
CA PRO A 682 10.71 -9.64 -20.36
C PRO A 682 10.80 -10.30 -21.75
N ASP A 683 11.23 -11.57 -21.82
CA ASP A 683 11.30 -12.33 -23.07
C ASP A 683 9.90 -12.55 -23.65
N LEU A 684 8.93 -12.91 -22.79
CA LEU A 684 7.51 -13.01 -23.18
C LEU A 684 6.98 -11.68 -23.73
N TYR A 685 7.34 -10.55 -23.14
CA TYR A 685 6.88 -9.24 -23.60
C TYR A 685 7.44 -8.88 -24.97
N LEU A 686 8.73 -9.14 -25.20
CA LEU A 686 9.37 -8.96 -26.50
C LEU A 686 8.71 -9.85 -27.58
N ASP A 687 8.43 -11.11 -27.26
CA ASP A 687 7.73 -12.05 -28.14
C ASP A 687 6.33 -11.52 -28.52
N VAL A 688 5.57 -11.08 -27.51
CA VAL A 688 4.22 -10.55 -27.70
C VAL A 688 4.21 -9.29 -28.55
N LEU A 689 5.11 -8.34 -28.29
CA LEU A 689 5.22 -7.13 -29.11
C LEU A 689 5.67 -7.45 -30.54
N THR A 690 6.46 -8.50 -30.72
CA THR A 690 6.88 -8.96 -32.05
C THR A 690 5.69 -9.50 -32.85
N ALA A 691 4.83 -10.30 -32.22
CA ALA A 691 3.68 -10.92 -32.88
C ALA A 691 2.45 -9.99 -33.01
N SER A 692 2.23 -9.12 -32.01
CA SER A 692 0.92 -8.49 -31.78
C SER A 692 0.95 -6.98 -31.51
N ALA A 693 2.03 -6.25 -31.83
CA ALA A 693 2.12 -4.80 -31.62
C ALA A 693 0.93 -3.98 -32.14
N LYS A 694 0.24 -4.44 -33.19
CA LYS A 694 -0.94 -3.78 -33.77
C LYS A 694 -2.18 -3.77 -32.87
N HIS A 695 -2.24 -4.64 -31.86
CA HIS A 695 -3.38 -4.77 -30.94
C HIS A 695 -3.21 -3.94 -29.66
N PHE A 696 -2.08 -3.23 -29.50
CA PHE A 696 -1.85 -2.35 -28.37
C PHE A 696 -2.52 -0.98 -28.58
N PRO A 697 -2.85 -0.24 -27.50
CA PRO A 697 -3.55 1.05 -27.59
C PRO A 697 -2.90 2.05 -28.55
N LYS A 698 -1.55 2.10 -28.58
CA LYS A 698 -0.77 2.89 -29.54
C LYS A 698 0.23 2.01 -30.30
N PRO A 699 -0.12 1.52 -31.50
CA PRO A 699 0.73 0.61 -32.28
C PRO A 699 2.12 1.15 -32.60
N GLU A 700 2.26 2.46 -32.88
CA GLU A 700 3.56 3.06 -33.17
C GLU A 700 4.46 3.11 -31.93
N LEU A 701 3.89 3.34 -30.74
CA LEU A 701 4.62 3.23 -29.48
C LEU A 701 5.05 1.77 -29.23
N ALA A 702 4.16 0.81 -29.47
CA ALA A 702 4.46 -0.62 -29.32
C ALA A 702 5.63 -1.06 -30.23
N LYS A 703 5.70 -0.55 -31.47
CA LYS A 703 6.84 -0.77 -32.37
C LYS A 703 8.15 -0.18 -31.83
N LYS A 704 8.11 1.03 -31.26
CA LYS A 704 9.29 1.65 -30.62
C LYS A 704 9.78 0.84 -29.43
N ILE A 705 8.86 0.40 -28.56
CA ILE A 705 9.17 -0.45 -27.41
C ILE A 705 9.76 -1.77 -27.87
N LYS A 706 9.18 -2.43 -28.88
CA LYS A 706 9.75 -3.63 -29.50
C LYS A 706 11.21 -3.42 -29.94
N ALA A 707 11.49 -2.32 -30.65
CA ALA A 707 12.84 -2.03 -31.14
C ALA A 707 13.84 -1.83 -29.98
N GLN A 708 13.40 -1.21 -28.89
CA GLN A 708 14.20 -1.09 -27.65
C GLN A 708 14.44 -2.45 -26.99
N LEU A 709 13.39 -3.24 -26.79
CA LEU A 709 13.49 -4.56 -26.15
C LEU A 709 14.34 -5.54 -26.97
N ALA A 710 14.34 -5.42 -28.30
CA ALA A 710 15.21 -6.22 -29.17
C ALA A 710 16.72 -5.97 -28.90
N GLN A 711 17.08 -4.87 -28.23
CA GLN A 711 18.43 -4.57 -27.77
C GLN A 711 18.68 -5.05 -26.32
N PHE A 712 17.75 -5.81 -25.73
CA PHE A 712 17.80 -6.29 -24.34
C PHE A 712 17.86 -5.17 -23.30
N LYS A 713 17.15 -4.07 -23.58
CA LYS A 713 17.07 -2.89 -22.72
C LYS A 713 15.67 -2.72 -22.14
N LEU A 714 15.55 -2.70 -20.81
CA LEU A 714 14.31 -2.45 -20.07
C LEU A 714 14.29 -1.03 -19.51
N ALA A 715 13.30 -0.23 -19.91
CA ALA A 715 13.03 1.06 -19.26
C ALA A 715 12.29 0.85 -17.92
N ASP A 716 12.31 1.86 -17.05
CA ASP A 716 11.58 1.80 -15.77
C ASP A 716 10.08 1.51 -15.97
N ASP A 717 9.44 2.12 -16.98
CA ASP A 717 8.04 1.85 -17.34
C ASP A 717 7.80 0.39 -17.76
N ASP A 718 8.79 -0.26 -18.40
CA ASP A 718 8.67 -1.68 -18.76
C ASP A 718 8.78 -2.55 -17.51
N ILE A 719 9.64 -2.17 -16.57
CA ILE A 719 9.78 -2.88 -15.29
C ILE A 719 8.46 -2.80 -14.51
N ASP A 720 7.85 -1.61 -14.41
CA ASP A 720 6.56 -1.43 -13.75
C ASP A 720 5.47 -2.32 -14.36
N LEU A 721 5.36 -2.33 -15.69
CA LEU A 721 4.43 -3.19 -16.41
C LEU A 721 4.66 -4.68 -16.12
N LEU A 722 5.91 -5.13 -16.19
CA LEU A 722 6.27 -6.54 -15.97
C LEU A 722 6.06 -6.95 -14.51
N LEU A 723 6.26 -6.04 -13.56
CA LEU A 723 5.93 -6.27 -12.15
C LEU A 723 4.42 -6.41 -11.95
N CYS A 724 3.61 -5.59 -12.64
CA CYS A 724 2.15 -5.72 -12.59
C CYS A 724 1.70 -7.11 -13.08
N VAL A 725 2.25 -7.54 -14.22
CA VAL A 725 1.98 -8.87 -14.79
C VAL A 725 2.45 -9.97 -13.83
N GLY A 726 3.67 -9.85 -13.28
CA GLY A 726 4.22 -10.83 -12.35
C GLY A 726 3.39 -10.95 -11.07
N HIS A 727 2.83 -9.85 -10.57
CA HIS A 727 1.89 -9.86 -9.44
C HIS A 727 0.61 -10.63 -9.77
N LEU A 728 -0.05 -10.31 -10.90
CA LEU A 728 -1.27 -11.00 -11.35
C LEU A 728 -1.03 -12.51 -11.48
N LEU A 729 0.08 -12.89 -12.12
CA LEU A 729 0.42 -14.28 -12.43
C LEU A 729 0.67 -15.15 -11.19
N SER A 730 1.29 -14.55 -10.17
CA SER A 730 1.74 -15.23 -8.94
C SER A 730 0.71 -15.26 -7.81
N ARG A 731 -0.38 -14.50 -7.93
CA ARG A 731 -1.36 -14.32 -6.88
C ARG A 731 -1.84 -15.66 -6.31
N GLY A 732 -1.85 -15.78 -4.98
CA GLY A 732 -2.22 -16.96 -4.20
C GLY A 732 -1.17 -18.09 -4.15
N LEU A 733 -0.05 -18.01 -4.87
CA LEU A 733 1.00 -19.04 -4.80
C LEU A 733 1.94 -18.80 -3.61
N LYS A 734 1.63 -19.41 -2.46
CA LYS A 734 2.43 -19.27 -1.24
C LYS A 734 3.60 -20.25 -1.14
N GLN A 735 3.40 -21.46 -1.65
CA GLN A 735 4.34 -22.59 -1.59
C GLN A 735 4.22 -23.40 -2.88
N GLY A 736 5.28 -24.11 -3.23
CA GLY A 736 5.37 -24.81 -4.51
C GLY A 736 5.76 -23.84 -5.64
N GLY A 737 6.32 -24.40 -6.71
CA GLY A 737 6.70 -23.63 -7.89
C GLY A 737 7.96 -22.79 -7.69
N LEU A 738 8.31 -21.95 -8.66
CA LEU A 738 9.58 -21.20 -8.62
C LEU A 738 9.53 -20.09 -7.55
N PRO A 739 10.60 -19.85 -6.77
CA PRO A 739 10.64 -18.76 -5.78
C PRO A 739 10.24 -17.40 -6.35
N ALA A 740 10.66 -17.09 -7.59
CA ALA A 740 10.31 -15.86 -8.29
C ALA A 740 8.80 -15.72 -8.62
N LEU A 741 8.06 -16.82 -8.58
CA LEU A 741 6.61 -16.85 -8.80
C LEU A 741 5.82 -16.90 -7.49
N ARG A 742 6.47 -16.94 -6.32
CA ARG A 742 5.77 -16.90 -5.03
C ARG A 742 5.14 -15.52 -4.81
N GLU A 743 3.98 -15.51 -4.19
CA GLU A 743 3.25 -14.31 -3.80
C GLU A 743 4.07 -13.53 -2.75
N ALA A 744 4.18 -12.21 -2.94
CA ALA A 744 4.88 -11.35 -2.00
C ALA A 744 4.06 -11.17 -0.70
N THR A 745 4.73 -10.80 0.39
CA THR A 745 4.07 -10.47 1.65
C THR A 745 3.22 -9.20 1.50
N PHE A 746 2.05 -9.20 2.14
CA PHE A 746 1.11 -8.07 2.14
C PHE A 746 1.29 -7.19 3.37
N TYR A 747 1.00 -5.90 3.20
CA TYR A 747 0.75 -4.96 4.29
C TYR A 747 -0.72 -4.99 4.69
N GLN A 748 -1.03 -4.78 5.96
CA GLN A 748 -2.40 -4.75 6.47
C GLN A 748 -3.18 -3.55 5.95
N ALA A 749 -2.52 -2.39 5.82
CA ALA A 749 -3.05 -1.22 5.14
C ALA A 749 -1.98 -0.52 4.31
N VAL A 750 -2.40 0.10 3.20
CA VAL A 750 -1.54 0.86 2.30
C VAL A 750 -2.11 2.25 2.14
N PHE A 751 -1.27 3.28 2.26
CA PHE A 751 -1.62 4.62 1.81
C PHE A 751 -0.65 5.13 0.73
N VAL A 752 -1.19 5.89 -0.20
CA VAL A 752 -0.43 6.50 -1.31
C VAL A 752 -0.70 7.98 -1.27
N ASP A 753 0.34 8.78 -1.05
CA ASP A 753 0.25 10.24 -1.07
C ASP A 753 0.56 10.80 -2.45
N GLU A 754 -0.01 11.95 -2.79
CA GLU A 754 0.16 12.64 -4.08
C GLU A 754 0.00 11.72 -5.31
N VAL A 755 -1.12 10.98 -5.39
CA VAL A 755 -1.39 9.99 -6.45
C VAL A 755 -1.16 10.51 -7.88
N GLN A 756 -1.39 11.81 -8.10
CA GLN A 756 -1.20 12.45 -9.40
C GLN A 756 0.25 12.38 -9.91
N ASP A 757 1.22 12.18 -9.01
CA ASP A 757 2.63 12.06 -9.34
C ASP A 757 3.06 10.67 -9.80
N PHE A 758 2.18 9.68 -9.69
CA PHE A 758 2.44 8.32 -10.17
C PHE A 758 1.74 8.04 -11.50
N THR A 759 2.16 6.95 -12.14
CA THR A 759 1.43 6.34 -13.26
C THR A 759 0.37 5.37 -12.74
N GLU A 760 -0.59 4.99 -13.59
CA GLU A 760 -1.68 4.08 -13.16
C GLU A 760 -1.14 2.70 -12.76
N GLN A 761 -0.13 2.20 -13.47
CA GLN A 761 0.53 0.93 -13.15
C GLN A 761 1.30 0.99 -11.82
N GLN A 762 1.95 2.11 -11.51
CA GLN A 762 2.62 2.31 -10.22
C GLN A 762 1.62 2.32 -9.06
N VAL A 763 0.50 3.03 -9.23
CA VAL A 763 -0.59 3.02 -8.25
C VAL A 763 -1.13 1.61 -8.07
N PHE A 764 -1.42 0.89 -9.17
CA PHE A 764 -1.84 -0.51 -9.11
C PHE A 764 -0.86 -1.38 -8.32
N LEU A 765 0.44 -1.29 -8.57
CA LEU A 765 1.46 -2.06 -7.83
C LEU A 765 1.45 -1.79 -6.32
N MET A 766 1.37 -0.51 -5.93
CA MET A 766 1.37 -0.10 -4.52
C MET A 766 0.11 -0.61 -3.81
N VAL A 767 -1.08 -0.38 -4.38
CA VAL A 767 -2.35 -0.74 -3.73
C VAL A 767 -2.55 -2.24 -3.65
N GLU A 768 -1.97 -2.99 -4.58
CA GLU A 768 -1.98 -4.45 -4.59
C GLU A 768 -1.04 -5.08 -3.55
N GLN A 769 -0.22 -4.29 -2.85
CA GLN A 769 0.49 -4.77 -1.67
C GLN A 769 -0.41 -4.85 -0.42
N ALA A 770 -1.64 -4.38 -0.47
CA ALA A 770 -2.57 -4.46 0.66
C ALA A 770 -3.16 -5.87 0.82
N ASN A 771 -3.40 -6.28 2.06
CA ASN A 771 -3.97 -7.58 2.39
C ASN A 771 -5.33 -7.75 1.69
N PRO A 772 -5.52 -8.79 0.86
CA PRO A 772 -6.77 -9.04 0.15
C PRO A 772 -8.01 -9.19 1.05
N LYS A 773 -7.84 -9.54 2.33
CA LYS A 773 -8.93 -9.67 3.31
C LYS A 773 -9.63 -8.33 3.59
N TYR A 774 -8.84 -7.27 3.82
CA TYR A 774 -9.38 -5.95 4.21
C TYR A 774 -9.35 -4.96 3.04
N ARG A 775 -8.27 -5.01 2.23
CA ARG A 775 -7.96 -4.03 1.19
C ARG A 775 -8.07 -2.60 1.72
N ALA A 776 -7.54 -2.39 2.93
CA ALA A 776 -7.50 -1.11 3.62
C ALA A 776 -6.53 -0.18 2.88
N ILE A 777 -7.05 0.50 1.86
CA ILE A 777 -6.25 1.32 0.94
C ILE A 777 -6.75 2.76 0.98
N THR A 778 -5.83 3.71 1.19
CA THR A 778 -6.14 5.15 1.18
C THR A 778 -5.23 5.86 0.19
N VAL A 779 -5.78 6.22 -0.96
CA VAL A 779 -5.08 6.98 -1.99
C VAL A 779 -5.50 8.43 -1.91
N VAL A 780 -4.55 9.35 -1.81
CA VAL A 780 -4.85 10.78 -1.71
C VAL A 780 -4.11 11.59 -2.76
N GLY A 781 -4.69 12.70 -3.20
CA GLY A 781 -4.00 13.61 -4.11
C GLY A 781 -4.88 14.72 -4.70
N ASP A 782 -4.27 15.55 -5.53
CA ASP A 782 -4.92 16.61 -6.30
C ASP A 782 -4.67 16.39 -7.79
N LEU A 783 -5.67 15.89 -8.51
CA LEU A 783 -5.54 15.56 -9.93
C LEU A 783 -5.22 16.78 -10.80
N ALA A 784 -5.57 17.99 -10.36
CA ALA A 784 -5.21 19.25 -11.03
C ALA A 784 -3.72 19.59 -10.93
N GLN A 785 -2.99 18.95 -10.02
CA GLN A 785 -1.55 19.16 -9.84
C GLN A 785 -0.70 18.12 -10.57
N LYS A 786 -1.28 17.37 -11.53
CA LYS A 786 -0.51 16.43 -12.36
C LYS A 786 0.37 17.19 -13.35
N LEU A 787 1.69 17.07 -13.19
CA LEU A 787 2.70 17.70 -14.06
C LEU A 787 3.51 16.72 -14.91
N HIS A 788 3.47 15.42 -14.59
CA HIS A 788 4.30 14.38 -15.20
C HIS A 788 3.43 13.24 -15.74
N HIS A 789 3.92 12.56 -16.80
CA HIS A 789 3.28 11.40 -17.43
C HIS A 789 1.82 11.67 -17.84
N GLY A 790 1.62 12.71 -18.65
CA GLY A 790 0.29 13.14 -19.12
C GLY A 790 -0.33 14.23 -18.24
N SER A 791 -1.56 14.62 -18.55
CA SER A 791 -2.32 15.66 -17.83
C SER A 791 -3.40 15.10 -16.89
N THR A 792 -3.73 13.82 -17.02
CA THR A 792 -4.75 13.13 -16.22
C THR A 792 -4.28 11.75 -15.77
N ILE A 793 -4.94 11.20 -14.75
CA ILE A 793 -4.78 9.82 -14.28
C ILE A 793 -6.17 9.26 -13.97
N ASP A 794 -6.48 8.06 -14.46
CA ASP A 794 -7.71 7.37 -14.06
C ASP A 794 -7.47 6.51 -12.80
N VAL A 795 -7.70 7.11 -11.64
CA VAL A 795 -7.56 6.41 -10.36
C VAL A 795 -8.47 5.19 -10.27
N ARG A 796 -9.66 5.21 -10.88
CA ARG A 796 -10.59 4.07 -10.82
C ARG A 796 -10.07 2.87 -11.60
N ALA A 797 -9.40 3.11 -12.73
CA ALA A 797 -8.79 2.06 -13.52
C ALA A 797 -7.72 1.26 -12.75
N CYS A 798 -7.08 1.89 -11.75
CA CYS A 798 -6.09 1.27 -10.87
C CYS A 798 -6.68 0.25 -9.89
N PHE A 799 -8.01 0.13 -9.77
CA PHE A 799 -8.70 -0.82 -8.88
C PHE A 799 -9.62 -1.77 -9.67
N PRO A 800 -9.04 -2.63 -10.53
CA PRO A 800 -9.78 -3.47 -11.45
C PRO A 800 -10.73 -4.43 -10.70
N GLY A 801 -12.03 -4.41 -11.05
CA GLY A 801 -13.04 -5.27 -10.44
C GLY A 801 -13.57 -4.79 -9.09
N HIS A 802 -13.24 -3.56 -8.67
CA HIS A 802 -13.61 -3.05 -7.34
C HIS A 802 -14.18 -1.64 -7.39
N SER A 803 -15.15 -1.35 -6.52
CA SER A 803 -15.62 0.01 -6.32
C SER A 803 -14.62 0.79 -5.47
N VAL A 804 -14.34 2.02 -5.89
CA VAL A 804 -13.50 2.97 -5.16
C VAL A 804 -14.41 4.06 -4.64
N ALA A 805 -14.61 4.11 -3.33
CA ALA A 805 -15.32 5.22 -2.74
C ALA A 805 -14.44 6.48 -2.80
N SER A 806 -15.03 7.60 -3.16
CA SER A 806 -14.35 8.88 -3.30
C SER A 806 -14.81 9.87 -2.25
N ALA A 807 -13.88 10.57 -1.61
CA ALA A 807 -14.15 11.75 -0.79
C ALA A 807 -13.50 12.98 -1.43
N LYS A 808 -14.16 14.14 -1.34
CA LYS A 808 -13.62 15.42 -1.83
C LYS A 808 -13.36 16.37 -0.66
N LEU A 809 -12.15 16.91 -0.59
CA LEU A 809 -11.77 17.98 0.35
C LEU A 809 -11.64 19.30 -0.41
N THR A 810 -12.65 20.16 -0.27
CA THR A 810 -12.77 21.42 -1.03
C THR A 810 -12.28 22.65 -0.26
N GLU A 811 -12.21 22.57 1.07
CA GLU A 811 -11.76 23.70 1.90
C GLU A 811 -10.23 23.80 1.89
N ASN A 812 -9.70 24.97 1.55
CA ASN A 812 -8.27 25.26 1.62
C ASN A 812 -7.92 25.85 3.00
N LEU A 813 -7.42 24.99 3.89
CA LEU A 813 -7.04 25.34 5.26
C LEU A 813 -5.70 26.09 5.33
N ARG A 814 -4.87 25.98 4.28
CA ARG A 814 -3.53 26.60 4.22
C ARG A 814 -3.57 28.11 4.02
N GLN A 815 -4.57 28.61 3.31
CA GLN A 815 -4.77 30.03 3.01
C GLN A 815 -5.87 30.67 3.86
N THR A 816 -6.13 30.14 5.06
CA THR A 816 -7.16 30.65 5.98
C THR A 816 -6.99 32.15 6.27
N ASP A 817 -5.74 32.61 6.41
CA ASP A 817 -5.40 34.03 6.65
C ASP A 817 -5.38 34.89 5.37
N ALA A 818 -5.64 34.30 4.21
CA ALA A 818 -5.66 34.96 2.90
C ALA A 818 -6.86 34.47 2.04
N PRO A 819 -8.10 34.71 2.49
CA PRO A 819 -9.30 34.13 1.89
C PRO A 819 -9.51 34.51 0.42
N GLY A 820 -8.98 35.66 -0.04
CA GLY A 820 -8.99 36.05 -1.45
C GLY A 820 -8.17 35.13 -2.36
N LEU A 821 -7.01 34.62 -1.91
CA LEU A 821 -6.21 33.65 -2.68
C LEU A 821 -6.86 32.26 -2.71
N ALA A 822 -7.52 31.87 -1.60
CA ALA A 822 -8.31 30.65 -1.53
C ALA A 822 -9.50 30.70 -2.50
N LEU A 823 -10.22 31.83 -2.53
CA LEU A 823 -11.31 32.08 -3.48
C LEU A 823 -10.83 32.01 -4.93
N PHE A 824 -9.71 32.67 -5.26
CA PHE A 824 -9.15 32.62 -6.61
C PHE A 824 -8.79 31.20 -7.04
N SER A 825 -8.18 30.40 -6.15
CA SER A 825 -7.83 29.01 -6.41
C SER A 825 -9.07 28.12 -6.62
N ALA A 826 -10.15 28.38 -5.87
CA ALA A 826 -11.42 27.66 -6.01
C ALA A 826 -12.13 28.00 -7.33
N ILE A 827 -12.17 29.28 -7.74
CA ILE A 827 -12.73 29.69 -9.03
C ILE A 827 -11.89 29.13 -10.18
N PHE A 828 -10.56 29.08 -10.03
CA PHE A 828 -9.68 28.44 -11.01
C PHE A 828 -10.07 26.97 -11.24
N ARG A 829 -10.25 26.20 -10.16
CA ARG A 829 -10.69 24.80 -10.22
C ARG A 829 -12.09 24.68 -10.85
N ALA A 830 -13.02 25.56 -10.51
CA ALA A 830 -14.36 25.55 -11.09
C ALA A 830 -14.34 25.78 -12.60
N GLN A 831 -13.59 26.78 -13.07
CA GLN A 831 -13.53 27.14 -14.49
C GLN A 831 -12.77 26.11 -15.34
N PHE A 832 -11.63 25.60 -14.85
CA PHE A 832 -10.71 24.81 -15.67
C PHE A 832 -10.75 23.30 -15.40
N HIS A 833 -11.22 22.87 -14.22
CA HIS A 833 -11.21 21.46 -13.80
C HIS A 833 -12.61 20.91 -13.55
N GLY A 834 -13.66 21.72 -13.73
CA GLY A 834 -15.05 21.30 -13.60
C GLY A 834 -15.48 21.04 -12.15
N ASP A 835 -14.78 21.61 -11.18
CA ASP A 835 -15.24 21.58 -9.78
C ASP A 835 -16.47 22.47 -9.57
N PRO A 836 -17.25 22.24 -8.50
CA PRO A 836 -18.29 23.17 -8.09
C PRO A 836 -17.73 24.56 -7.81
N MET A 837 -18.58 25.58 -7.96
CA MET A 837 -18.24 26.94 -7.53
C MET A 837 -17.90 26.98 -6.02
N PRO A 838 -17.14 28.00 -5.57
CA PRO A 838 -16.74 28.15 -4.17
C PRO A 838 -17.92 28.05 -3.21
N SER A 839 -17.68 27.49 -2.01
CA SER A 839 -18.73 27.32 -0.99
C SER A 839 -19.18 28.66 -0.38
N ASP A 840 -20.43 28.70 0.08
CA ASP A 840 -21.00 29.87 0.76
C ASP A 840 -20.18 30.28 1.99
N VAL A 841 -19.59 29.31 2.68
CA VAL A 841 -18.71 29.56 3.83
C VAL A 841 -17.46 30.36 3.43
N LEU A 842 -16.83 30.01 2.30
CA LEU A 842 -15.67 30.74 1.82
C LEU A 842 -16.05 32.16 1.35
N LEU A 843 -17.20 32.29 0.69
CA LEU A 843 -17.74 33.59 0.29
C LEU A 843 -18.06 34.49 1.50
N ALA A 844 -18.67 33.93 2.55
CA ALA A 844 -18.93 34.64 3.81
C ALA A 844 -17.63 35.06 4.51
N ARG A 845 -16.61 34.21 4.55
CA ARG A 845 -15.29 34.60 5.11
C ARG A 845 -14.64 35.75 4.34
N VAL A 846 -14.77 35.75 3.01
CA VAL A 846 -14.28 36.85 2.16
C VAL A 846 -15.05 38.14 2.45
N ALA A 847 -16.35 38.05 2.69
CA ALA A 847 -17.23 39.16 3.04
C ALA A 847 -16.91 39.78 4.41
N GLU A 848 -16.69 38.94 5.43
CA GLU A 848 -16.46 39.34 6.83
C GLU A 848 -15.06 39.89 7.09
N THR A 849 -14.15 39.85 6.11
CA THR A 849 -12.78 40.33 6.31
C THR A 849 -12.74 41.86 6.27
N ASP A 850 -12.68 42.50 7.44
CA ASP A 850 -12.59 43.97 7.61
C ASP A 850 -11.34 44.63 6.96
N SER A 851 -10.37 43.82 6.51
CA SER A 851 -9.14 44.27 5.83
C SER A 851 -9.21 43.97 4.33
N PRO A 852 -8.51 44.73 3.46
CA PRO A 852 -8.46 44.42 2.03
C PRO A 852 -7.94 43.00 1.84
N ILE A 853 -8.80 42.13 1.28
CA ILE A 853 -8.44 40.74 0.98
C ILE A 853 -7.22 40.70 0.08
N ALA A 854 -6.34 39.71 0.28
CA ALA A 854 -5.22 39.47 -0.62
C ALA A 854 -5.74 39.08 -2.01
N ARG A 855 -5.58 39.98 -2.99
CA ARG A 855 -6.02 39.78 -4.38
C ARG A 855 -4.85 39.35 -5.26
N PRO A 856 -5.06 38.40 -6.19
CA PRO A 856 -4.08 38.16 -7.24
C PRO A 856 -3.96 39.41 -8.11
N GLN A 857 -2.75 39.91 -8.30
CA GLN A 857 -2.50 41.09 -9.14
C GLN A 857 -2.13 40.64 -10.55
N LEU A 858 -2.95 40.96 -11.55
CA LEU A 858 -2.59 40.79 -12.95
C LEU A 858 -1.96 42.08 -13.47
N VAL A 859 -0.67 42.05 -13.78
CA VAL A 859 0.09 43.22 -14.25
C VAL A 859 0.51 43.01 -15.69
N ALA A 860 0.12 43.96 -16.56
CA ALA A 860 0.58 44.00 -17.94
C ALA A 860 1.94 44.69 -18.03
N CYS A 861 2.92 43.98 -18.57
CA CYS A 861 4.30 44.39 -18.76
C CYS A 861 4.68 44.28 -20.25
N PRO A 862 4.27 45.22 -21.13
CA PRO A 862 4.47 45.12 -22.58
C PRO A 862 5.94 45.06 -23.01
N LYS A 863 6.87 45.66 -22.26
CA LYS A 863 8.33 45.54 -22.49
C LYS A 863 9.01 44.66 -21.45
N GLU A 864 10.08 43.99 -21.85
CA GLU A 864 10.78 43.03 -20.98
C GLU A 864 11.35 43.74 -19.75
N ALA A 865 11.83 44.97 -19.94
CA ALA A 865 12.23 45.86 -18.87
C ALA A 865 11.10 46.18 -17.86
N ASP A 866 9.84 46.23 -18.29
CA ASP A 866 8.69 46.48 -17.39
C ASP A 866 8.45 45.27 -16.48
N MET A 867 8.63 44.06 -17.02
CA MET A 867 8.51 42.80 -16.27
C MET A 867 9.66 42.66 -15.28
N ASP A 868 10.88 42.91 -15.74
CA ASP A 868 12.09 42.91 -14.92
C ASP A 868 11.96 43.94 -13.77
N ALA A 869 11.41 45.13 -14.04
CA ALA A 869 11.13 46.15 -13.02
C ALA A 869 10.08 45.68 -11.99
N ALA A 870 8.97 45.09 -12.44
CA ALA A 870 7.91 44.57 -11.56
C ALA A 870 8.41 43.43 -10.66
N ILE A 871 9.26 42.54 -11.20
CA ILE A 871 9.92 41.48 -10.41
C ILE A 871 10.77 42.13 -9.31
N ILE A 872 11.68 43.04 -9.66
CA ILE A 872 12.56 43.71 -8.69
C ILE A 872 11.78 44.47 -7.62
N GLU A 873 10.72 45.19 -8.00
CA GLU A 873 9.86 45.91 -7.05
C GLU A 873 9.21 44.95 -6.04
N THR A 874 8.69 43.83 -6.53
CA THR A 874 8.07 42.80 -5.67
C THR A 874 9.10 42.17 -4.72
N LEU A 875 10.29 41.84 -5.24
CA LEU A 875 11.38 41.27 -4.43
C LEU A 875 11.87 42.24 -3.35
N ARG A 876 11.88 43.54 -3.65
CA ARG A 876 12.28 44.61 -2.71
C ARG A 876 11.22 44.88 -1.64
N ALA A 877 9.94 44.76 -1.99
CA ALA A 877 8.83 44.94 -1.06
C ALA A 877 8.70 43.78 -0.05
N ALA A 878 9.19 42.59 -0.42
CA ALA A 878 9.14 41.41 0.44
C ALA A 878 10.07 41.54 1.66
N ARG A 879 9.54 41.21 2.85
CA ARG A 879 10.31 41.27 4.10
C ARG A 879 11.37 40.16 4.14
N ARG A 880 12.46 40.37 4.90
CA ARG A 880 13.58 39.41 5.00
C ARG A 880 13.19 38.01 5.49
N HIS A 881 12.13 37.90 6.29
CA HIS A 881 11.61 36.62 6.80
C HIS A 881 10.57 35.96 5.89
N GLN A 882 10.12 36.65 4.84
CA GLN A 882 9.14 36.11 3.90
C GLN A 882 9.85 35.28 2.84
N THR A 883 9.33 34.09 2.54
CA THR A 883 9.82 33.28 1.42
C THR A 883 9.23 33.80 0.11
N VAL A 884 10.05 33.87 -0.95
CA VAL A 884 9.63 34.46 -2.23
C VAL A 884 10.11 33.60 -3.39
N ALA A 885 9.23 33.36 -4.35
CA ALA A 885 9.55 32.69 -5.60
C ALA A 885 9.09 33.48 -6.83
N VAL A 886 9.95 33.54 -7.84
CA VAL A 886 9.66 34.02 -9.18
C VAL A 886 9.59 32.79 -10.10
N LEU A 887 8.37 32.45 -10.49
CA LEU A 887 8.05 31.23 -11.23
C LEU A 887 7.83 31.52 -12.71
N PHE A 888 8.35 30.63 -13.55
CA PHE A 888 8.26 30.72 -15.00
C PHE A 888 7.63 29.46 -15.60
N PRO A 889 7.06 29.53 -16.83
CA PRO A 889 6.51 28.35 -17.49
C PRO A 889 7.56 27.26 -17.77
N THR A 890 8.82 27.64 -17.99
CA THR A 890 9.93 26.71 -18.29
C THR A 890 11.24 27.15 -17.65
N ALA A 891 12.13 26.19 -17.33
CA ALA A 891 13.44 26.46 -16.75
C ALA A 891 14.32 27.39 -17.63
N VAL A 892 14.21 27.26 -18.96
CA VAL A 892 14.90 28.14 -19.92
C VAL A 892 14.51 29.61 -19.71
N GLN A 893 13.22 29.90 -19.47
CA GLN A 893 12.76 31.26 -19.22
C GLN A 893 13.22 31.78 -17.85
N ALA A 894 13.20 30.92 -16.83
CA ALA A 894 13.72 31.26 -15.50
C ALA A 894 15.21 31.65 -15.57
N SER A 895 16.03 30.82 -16.22
CA SER A 895 17.45 31.08 -16.42
C SER A 895 17.71 32.38 -17.17
N ALA A 896 16.98 32.62 -18.27
CA ALA A 896 17.15 33.84 -19.06
C ALA A 896 16.81 35.10 -18.26
N SER A 897 15.73 35.07 -17.46
CA SER A 897 15.35 36.22 -16.62
C SER A 897 16.32 36.44 -15.46
N PHE A 898 16.77 35.36 -14.80
CA PHE A 898 17.75 35.44 -13.71
C PHE A 898 19.08 36.05 -14.20
N GLN A 899 19.61 35.57 -15.33
CA GLN A 899 20.86 36.09 -15.91
C GLN A 899 20.78 37.59 -16.23
N ARG A 900 19.64 38.08 -16.71
CA ARG A 900 19.46 39.52 -16.97
C ARG A 900 19.37 40.34 -15.69
N LEU A 901 18.74 39.81 -14.64
CA LEU A 901 18.51 40.51 -13.39
C LEU A 901 19.68 40.43 -12.41
N ASP A 902 20.58 39.46 -12.54
CA ASP A 902 21.66 39.15 -11.60
C ASP A 902 22.49 40.38 -11.19
N ALA A 903 22.96 41.18 -12.16
CA ALA A 903 23.74 42.39 -11.88
C ALA A 903 22.95 43.39 -11.01
N ARG A 904 21.67 43.58 -11.30
CA ARG A 904 20.78 44.52 -10.58
C ARG A 904 20.34 43.97 -9.23
N LEU A 905 20.14 42.66 -9.11
CA LEU A 905 19.85 41.99 -7.83
C LEU A 905 21.02 42.17 -6.86
N ARG A 906 22.27 41.98 -7.34
CA ARG A 906 23.48 42.22 -6.55
C ARG A 906 23.65 43.68 -6.15
N GLU A 907 23.41 44.62 -7.06
CA GLU A 907 23.43 46.07 -6.78
C GLU A 907 22.45 46.45 -5.65
N LEU A 908 21.27 45.82 -5.64
CA LEU A 908 20.23 46.05 -4.64
C LEU A 908 20.37 45.17 -3.39
N LEU A 909 21.44 44.37 -3.28
CA LEU A 909 21.69 43.43 -2.17
C LEU A 909 20.54 42.44 -1.95
N ILE A 910 19.89 42.00 -3.04
CA ILE A 910 18.85 40.97 -3.01
C ILE A 910 19.53 39.62 -3.28
N ASP A 911 19.60 38.77 -2.25
CA ASP A 911 20.12 37.41 -2.39
C ASP A 911 19.13 36.54 -3.16
N ALA A 912 19.51 36.09 -4.36
CA ALA A 912 18.65 35.36 -5.27
C ALA A 912 19.44 34.29 -6.02
N GLU A 913 18.79 33.19 -6.36
CA GLU A 913 19.41 32.08 -7.08
C GLU A 913 18.47 31.45 -8.11
N LEU A 914 19.05 30.85 -9.16
CA LEU A 914 18.34 29.95 -10.05
C LEU A 914 18.26 28.56 -9.40
N SER A 915 17.06 28.15 -8.99
CA SER A 915 16.86 26.92 -8.22
C SER A 915 16.35 25.78 -9.11
N GLU A 916 17.14 24.73 -9.22
CA GLU A 916 16.67 23.41 -9.69
C GLU A 916 16.00 22.61 -8.56
N LYS A 917 16.49 22.80 -7.33
CA LYS A 917 15.85 22.39 -6.09
C LYS A 917 15.79 23.58 -5.14
N VAL A 918 14.62 23.88 -4.60
CA VAL A 918 14.44 25.06 -3.75
C VAL A 918 14.58 24.67 -2.27
N ASN A 919 15.53 25.27 -1.57
CA ASN A 919 15.72 25.08 -0.13
C ASN A 919 15.08 26.21 0.69
N LEU A 920 13.89 25.95 1.25
CA LEU A 920 13.13 26.92 2.05
C LEU A 920 13.76 27.27 3.41
N ALA A 921 14.77 26.53 3.89
CA ALA A 921 15.50 26.88 5.12
C ALA A 921 16.22 28.24 4.96
N ARG A 922 16.65 28.57 3.73
CA ARG A 922 17.27 29.86 3.40
C ARG A 922 16.20 30.92 3.09
N ARG A 923 15.36 31.27 4.08
CA ARG A 923 14.23 32.22 3.91
C ARG A 923 14.59 33.60 3.34
N HIS A 924 15.85 34.00 3.45
CA HIS A 924 16.36 35.26 2.92
C HIS A 924 16.64 35.22 1.41
N VAL A 925 16.75 34.02 0.82
CA VAL A 925 17.02 33.83 -0.61
C VAL A 925 15.72 33.94 -1.41
N ARG A 926 15.81 34.52 -2.59
CA ARG A 926 14.73 34.68 -3.56
C ARG A 926 14.93 33.69 -4.70
N HIS A 927 13.96 32.79 -4.91
CA HIS A 927 14.14 31.67 -5.83
C HIS A 927 13.59 32.00 -7.23
N PHE A 928 14.42 31.84 -8.25
CA PHE A 928 14.00 31.83 -9.65
C PHE A 928 13.91 30.38 -10.11
N ALA A 929 12.73 29.94 -10.54
CA ALA A 929 12.51 28.55 -10.91
C ALA A 929 11.40 28.42 -11.96
N ASP A 930 11.27 27.26 -12.58
CA ASP A 930 10.02 26.93 -13.24
C ASP A 930 8.97 26.44 -12.24
N VAL A 931 7.72 26.37 -12.70
CA VAL A 931 6.63 25.94 -11.81
C VAL A 931 6.79 24.48 -11.33
N ALA A 932 7.42 23.62 -12.13
CA ALA A 932 7.59 22.22 -11.77
C ALA A 932 8.52 22.07 -10.55
N ASN A 933 9.62 22.83 -10.52
CA ASN A 933 10.59 22.82 -9.43
C ASN A 933 10.05 23.47 -8.13
N ALA A 934 8.97 24.25 -8.22
CA ALA A 934 8.30 24.84 -7.06
C ALA A 934 7.17 23.96 -6.50
N LYS A 935 6.86 22.82 -7.14
CA LYS A 935 5.82 21.91 -6.69
C LYS A 935 6.15 21.34 -5.31
N GLY A 936 5.13 21.15 -4.48
CA GLY A 936 5.29 20.69 -3.09
C GLY A 936 5.73 21.80 -2.11
N LEU A 937 6.15 22.96 -2.61
CA LEU A 937 6.68 24.05 -1.79
C LEU A 937 5.67 25.18 -1.56
N GLU A 938 6.00 26.04 -0.60
CA GLU A 938 5.14 27.14 -0.15
C GLU A 938 5.92 28.44 -0.02
N PHE A 939 5.40 29.51 -0.62
CA PHE A 939 6.02 30.83 -0.54
C PHE A 939 5.03 31.86 0.00
N ASP A 940 5.51 32.77 0.86
CA ASP A 940 4.70 33.91 1.28
C ASP A 940 4.29 34.76 0.06
N VAL A 941 5.24 35.00 -0.84
CA VAL A 941 5.05 35.81 -2.05
C VAL A 941 5.43 35.00 -3.29
N VAL A 942 4.54 34.96 -4.28
CA VAL A 942 4.80 34.32 -5.58
C VAL A 942 4.58 35.31 -6.70
N VAL A 943 5.54 35.37 -7.63
CA VAL A 943 5.42 36.08 -8.89
C VAL A 943 5.45 35.05 -10.01
N ILE A 944 4.37 34.93 -10.78
CA ILE A 944 4.32 34.10 -11.99
C ILE A 944 4.59 35.01 -13.19
N ALA A 945 5.80 34.95 -13.71
CA ALA A 945 6.22 35.72 -14.87
C ALA A 945 5.81 35.04 -16.18
N ASN A 946 5.61 35.83 -17.24
CA ASN A 946 5.18 35.36 -18.56
C ASN A 946 3.90 34.52 -18.52
N VAL A 947 2.87 34.95 -17.77
CA VAL A 947 1.61 34.21 -17.65
C VAL A 947 0.89 34.03 -19.02
N ASP A 948 1.17 34.89 -19.99
CA ASP A 948 0.65 34.80 -21.36
C ASP A 948 1.26 33.66 -22.19
N ARG A 949 2.31 33.00 -21.69
CA ARG A 949 2.95 31.84 -22.33
C ARG A 949 2.31 30.50 -21.93
N PHE A 950 1.41 30.49 -20.94
CA PHE A 950 0.61 29.31 -20.63
C PHE A 950 -0.54 29.19 -21.64
N ASP A 951 -0.56 28.10 -22.40
CA ASP A 951 -1.68 27.80 -23.29
C ASP A 951 -2.84 27.18 -22.49
N LEU A 952 -3.81 28.01 -22.09
CA LEU A 952 -4.98 27.55 -21.33
C LEU A 952 -5.96 26.69 -22.15
N SER A 953 -5.64 26.33 -23.40
CA SER A 953 -6.33 25.28 -24.15
C SER A 953 -5.73 23.88 -23.94
N ASP A 954 -4.47 23.79 -23.51
CA ASP A 954 -3.78 22.55 -23.14
C ASP A 954 -3.96 22.26 -21.64
N PRO A 955 -4.64 21.15 -21.26
CA PRO A 955 -4.80 20.74 -19.86
C PRO A 955 -3.48 20.66 -19.07
N SER A 956 -2.36 20.29 -19.71
CA SER A 956 -1.05 20.23 -19.05
C SER A 956 -0.55 21.60 -18.61
N GLN A 957 -0.76 22.63 -19.45
CA GLN A 957 -0.41 24.02 -19.13
C GLN A 957 -1.37 24.62 -18.10
N VAL A 958 -2.65 24.24 -18.13
CA VAL A 958 -3.63 24.59 -17.11
C VAL A 958 -3.20 24.07 -15.73
N ASN A 959 -2.88 22.77 -15.63
CA ASN A 959 -2.37 22.16 -14.40
C ASN A 959 -1.10 22.88 -13.92
N ARG A 960 -0.18 23.19 -14.84
CA ARG A 960 1.05 23.91 -14.52
C ARG A 960 0.76 25.28 -13.92
N LEU A 961 -0.12 26.08 -14.54
CA LEU A 961 -0.49 27.38 -13.98
C LEU A 961 -1.16 27.23 -12.60
N TYR A 962 -2.05 26.25 -12.44
CA TYR A 962 -2.71 25.96 -11.16
C TYR A 962 -1.70 25.63 -10.05
N VAL A 963 -0.69 24.80 -10.32
CA VAL A 963 0.38 24.51 -9.36
C VAL A 963 1.06 25.81 -8.93
N GLY A 964 1.41 26.68 -9.89
CA GLY A 964 2.05 27.98 -9.60
C GLY A 964 1.18 28.88 -8.73
N VAL A 965 -0.11 29.01 -9.05
CA VAL A 965 -1.09 29.81 -8.29
C VAL A 965 -1.19 29.33 -6.84
N THR A 966 -1.23 28.01 -6.64
CA THR A 966 -1.39 27.41 -5.29
C THR A 966 -0.12 27.44 -4.44
N ARG A 967 1.02 27.91 -4.96
CA ARG A 967 2.25 28.04 -4.16
C ARG A 967 2.22 29.25 -3.23
N ALA A 968 1.40 30.26 -3.53
CA ALA A 968 1.33 31.53 -2.79
C ALA A 968 0.56 31.39 -1.47
N ARG A 969 1.08 31.92 -0.36
CA ARG A 969 0.38 31.95 0.93
C ARG A 969 -0.23 33.31 1.26
N ARG A 970 0.44 34.41 0.88
CA ARG A 970 0.01 35.78 1.23
C ARG A 970 -0.16 36.69 0.03
N SER A 971 0.69 36.58 -0.98
CA SER A 971 0.65 37.47 -2.15
C SER A 971 0.94 36.70 -3.44
N LEU A 972 0.17 37.00 -4.48
CA LEU A 972 0.31 36.44 -5.82
C LEU A 972 0.28 37.55 -6.87
N ALA A 973 1.35 37.64 -7.68
CA ALA A 973 1.41 38.52 -8.84
C ALA A 973 1.53 37.68 -10.12
N LEU A 974 0.72 37.98 -11.13
CA LEU A 974 0.74 37.38 -12.45
C LEU A 974 1.20 38.45 -13.44
N LEU A 975 2.38 38.27 -14.05
CA LEU A 975 2.96 39.24 -14.97
C LEU A 975 2.78 38.75 -16.41
N SER A 976 2.23 39.61 -17.28
CA SER A 976 1.97 39.28 -18.69
C SER A 976 2.76 40.19 -19.63
N ARG A 977 3.34 39.63 -20.71
CA ARG A 977 3.94 40.45 -21.80
C ARG A 977 2.87 41.10 -22.69
N LYS A 978 1.61 40.70 -22.58
CA LYS A 978 0.49 41.22 -23.38
C LYS A 978 -0.27 42.28 -22.59
N ALA A 979 -0.72 43.32 -23.29
CA ALA A 979 -1.56 44.36 -22.70
C ALA A 979 -2.93 43.83 -22.23
N SER A 980 -3.47 42.83 -22.93
CA SER A 980 -4.69 42.12 -22.56
C SER A 980 -4.38 40.64 -22.26
N PRO A 981 -4.92 40.06 -21.17
CA PRO A 981 -4.78 38.64 -20.89
C PRO A 981 -5.49 37.78 -21.96
N SER A 982 -5.21 36.48 -21.97
CA SER A 982 -5.97 35.54 -22.81
C SER A 982 -7.46 35.55 -22.42
N PRO A 983 -8.41 35.27 -23.32
CA PRO A 983 -9.84 35.31 -23.02
C PRO A 983 -10.23 34.48 -21.78
N LYS A 984 -9.65 33.28 -21.66
CA LYS A 984 -9.85 32.39 -20.51
C LYS A 984 -9.34 32.98 -19.19
N LEU A 985 -8.17 33.62 -19.20
CA LEU A 985 -7.62 34.28 -18.00
C LEU A 985 -8.39 35.57 -17.65
N ALA A 986 -8.88 36.30 -18.66
CA ALA A 986 -9.73 37.47 -18.45
C ALA A 986 -11.05 37.09 -17.77
N GLU A 987 -11.68 36.01 -18.23
CA GLU A 987 -12.90 35.45 -17.65
C GLU A 987 -12.69 34.98 -16.21
N LEU A 988 -11.53 34.35 -15.91
CA LEU A 988 -11.16 33.95 -14.55
C LEU A 988 -11.12 35.17 -13.62
N MET A 989 -10.42 36.23 -14.05
CA MET A 989 -10.29 37.47 -13.28
C MET A 989 -11.64 38.15 -13.07
N ALA A 990 -12.47 38.24 -14.12
CA ALA A 990 -13.80 38.84 -14.04
C ALA A 990 -14.72 38.06 -13.07
N THR A 991 -14.64 36.73 -13.07
CA THR A 991 -15.43 35.88 -12.16
C THR A 991 -14.95 36.04 -10.72
N PHE A 992 -13.64 36.16 -10.49
CA PHE A 992 -13.09 36.47 -9.18
C PHE A 992 -13.54 37.86 -8.68
N ASP A 993 -13.48 38.87 -9.53
CA ASP A 993 -13.88 40.23 -9.18
C ASP A 993 -15.37 40.32 -8.83
N SER A 994 -16.25 39.59 -9.54
CA SER A 994 -17.68 39.57 -9.23
C SER A 994 -17.99 38.96 -7.86
N HIS A 995 -17.36 37.83 -7.53
CA HIS A 995 -17.59 37.12 -6.26
C HIS A 995 -16.88 37.78 -5.07
N SER A 996 -15.75 38.44 -5.30
CA SER A 996 -15.07 39.21 -4.26
C SER A 996 -15.75 40.55 -3.98
N ALA A 997 -16.51 41.11 -4.94
CA ALA A 997 -17.29 42.33 -4.76
C ALA A 997 -18.68 42.07 -4.16
N SER A 998 -19.33 40.96 -4.50
CA SER A 998 -20.65 40.59 -3.98
C SER A 998 -20.65 40.22 -2.50
N GLY A 999 -19.49 39.88 -1.92
CA GLY A 999 -19.34 39.70 -0.47
C GLY A 999 -19.21 41.01 0.31
N ALA A 1000 -19.01 42.15 -0.35
CA ALA A 1000 -18.88 43.45 0.33
C ALA A 1000 -20.22 44.23 0.45
N GLN A 1001 -21.34 43.62 0.04
CA GLN A 1001 -22.71 44.12 0.22
C GLN A 1001 -23.46 43.22 1.20
#